data_AF-A0A2V5LE24-F1
#
_entry.id   AF-A0A2V5LE24-F1
#
_cell.length_a   1.000
_cell.length_b   1.000
_cell.length_c   1.000
_cell.angle_alpha   90.00
_cell.angle_beta   90.00
_cell.angle_gamma   90.00
#
_symmetry.space_group_name_H-M   'P 1'
#
loop_
_entity.id
_entity.type
_entity.pdbx_description
1 polymer ?
#
loop_
_entity_poly.entity_id
_entity_poly.type
_entity_poly.pdbx_seq_one_letter_code
_entity_poly.pdbx_strand_id
1 'polypeptide(L)'
;MPVEYAGTTTVASRLLRYTVKPKPGQTAKDRVLHIAGQNCRPGTAEREFAATRRRHGTQGAKRKSPATYALPELGEAATHVRRTRPNGRRYWAVAKSGEAATHVRHEGEVVRQSEARHLITSFGLDEVNPEDPEQVAKAFEYVVARHANLYPGEQATFVGQAEGKGGNFHVHATRNATLYQDMEVDGKLYRAGRKLAGDLTDIDKMRERSDRFLAEHGREYDLVPQRLPSVAERKKEQRNQRDRRMAAEGALSNQDQIRQAFVAAMDDPRAVDLDTWKSVMADHGVTVTEPGWRRGKSPKVLRLSYQLSGMGTPVRAKTLGEHYEHASALGQLSAKAHGRPREHRPEFVKAGVPRPVAQSTGEELAAAYEAMARMAREERGLRTAETELYRWIAARGHDKGVGFGDILDRLPESHDSRMRVMQLWNRLADASRAQSETLTDNMEERWLGTPSVGPTAAAVGPHQLESAVAEPAQKALDSELLDLLIVDEALVQYGIYRADSAAMHRAGIEPREISDARNFWESLSSDAQRMRYRERKKASQASLQAEEVTSAPEDKNEMQSSQRLTRALLEDSSVEEGHSLHTGRPVRTRGARQQVDEENPHAAAARRERMRRDSLRRWVLQGDDESPNNEDDLEFGD
;
A
#
# COMPACT_ATOMS: atom_id res chain seq x y z
N MET A 1 -20.85 7.24 -6.11
CA MET A 1 -20.47 6.86 -4.72
C MET A 1 -19.40 5.82 -4.76
N PRO A 2 -18.36 5.86 -3.92
CA PRO A 2 -17.34 4.82 -3.89
C PRO A 2 -18.01 3.48 -3.57
N VAL A 3 -18.31 2.70 -4.61
CA VAL A 3 -18.90 1.36 -4.45
C VAL A 3 -17.77 0.36 -4.39
N GLU A 4 -17.77 -0.42 -3.32
CA GLU A 4 -16.80 -1.49 -3.13
C GLU A 4 -17.29 -2.85 -3.65
N TYR A 5 -16.43 -3.54 -4.39
CA TYR A 5 -16.61 -4.92 -4.84
C TYR A 5 -15.41 -5.76 -4.41
N ALA A 6 -15.65 -6.97 -3.90
CA ALA A 6 -14.59 -7.86 -3.44
C ALA A 6 -14.58 -9.19 -4.20
N GLY A 7 -13.41 -9.59 -4.67
CA GLY A 7 -13.13 -10.83 -5.36
C GLY A 7 -11.90 -11.55 -4.77
N THR A 8 -11.62 -12.76 -5.27
CA THR A 8 -10.51 -13.59 -4.79
C THR A 8 -9.86 -14.30 -5.96
N THR A 9 -8.53 -14.40 -5.97
CA THR A 9 -7.81 -15.17 -7.00
C THR A 9 -6.92 -16.23 -6.34
N THR A 10 -6.85 -17.40 -6.96
CA THR A 10 -5.92 -18.48 -6.60
C THR A 10 -4.48 -18.14 -6.94
N VAL A 11 -4.25 -17.24 -7.92
CA VAL A 11 -2.92 -16.85 -8.39
C VAL A 11 -2.80 -15.32 -8.35
N ALA A 12 -1.91 -14.82 -7.49
CA ALA A 12 -1.76 -13.37 -7.29
C ALA A 12 -1.20 -12.66 -8.53
N SER A 13 -0.23 -13.28 -9.22
CA SER A 13 0.42 -12.71 -10.42
C SER A 13 -0.58 -12.45 -11.56
N ARG A 14 -1.55 -13.35 -11.77
CA ARG A 14 -2.62 -13.18 -12.77
C ARG A 14 -3.38 -11.89 -12.54
N LEU A 15 -3.77 -11.62 -11.29
CA LEU A 15 -4.53 -10.42 -10.95
C LEU A 15 -3.68 -9.14 -11.07
N LEU A 16 -2.44 -9.15 -10.59
CA LEU A 16 -1.51 -8.02 -10.72
C LEU A 16 -1.27 -7.64 -12.19
N ARG A 17 -1.03 -8.62 -13.05
CA ARG A 17 -0.84 -8.41 -14.49
C ARG A 17 -2.13 -7.98 -15.17
N TYR A 18 -3.26 -8.57 -14.81
CA TYR A 18 -4.57 -8.21 -15.35
C TYR A 18 -4.90 -6.74 -15.14
N THR A 19 -4.54 -6.17 -13.98
CA THR A 19 -4.82 -4.76 -13.67
C THR A 19 -3.98 -3.76 -14.49
N VAL A 20 -2.89 -4.19 -15.13
CA VAL A 20 -2.01 -3.28 -15.90
C VAL A 20 -2.00 -3.57 -17.40
N LYS A 21 -2.32 -4.80 -17.82
CA LYS A 21 -2.25 -5.23 -19.23
C LYS A 21 -3.25 -4.44 -20.10
N PRO A 22 -2.89 -3.87 -21.26
CA PRO A 22 -3.87 -3.25 -22.16
C PRO A 22 -4.99 -4.22 -22.58
N LYS A 23 -6.22 -3.74 -22.75
CA LYS A 23 -7.31 -4.56 -23.31
C LYS A 23 -7.20 -4.63 -24.84
N PRO A 24 -7.38 -5.81 -25.46
CA PRO A 24 -7.43 -5.91 -26.92
C PRO A 24 -8.52 -5.00 -27.50
N GLY A 25 -8.17 -4.16 -28.48
CA GLY A 25 -9.11 -3.25 -29.16
C GLY A 25 -9.34 -1.88 -28.51
N GLN A 26 -8.62 -1.54 -27.43
CA GLN A 26 -8.70 -0.22 -26.80
C GLN A 26 -7.69 0.74 -27.47
N THR A 27 -8.17 1.76 -28.17
CA THR A 27 -7.39 2.46 -29.21
C THR A 27 -6.91 3.88 -28.90
N ALA A 28 -6.98 4.43 -27.68
CA ALA A 28 -6.45 5.80 -27.47
C ALA A 28 -6.08 6.25 -26.05
N LYS A 29 -6.70 5.72 -24.99
CA LYS A 29 -6.45 6.19 -23.61
C LYS A 29 -5.61 5.18 -22.83
N ASP A 30 -4.61 5.67 -22.10
CA ASP A 30 -3.84 4.86 -21.17
C ASP A 30 -4.79 4.17 -20.18
N ARG A 31 -4.76 2.84 -20.18
CA ARG A 31 -5.60 2.02 -19.30
C ARG A 31 -5.34 2.32 -17.83
N VAL A 32 -4.08 2.59 -17.49
CA VAL A 32 -3.61 2.86 -16.13
C VAL A 32 -3.34 4.36 -16.03
N LEU A 33 -4.13 5.04 -15.20
CA LEU A 33 -3.96 6.48 -14.94
C LEU A 33 -3.00 6.73 -13.77
N HIS A 34 -3.15 5.93 -12.70
CA HIS A 34 -2.30 6.03 -11.51
C HIS A 34 -1.98 4.63 -10.97
N ILE A 35 -0.81 4.50 -10.36
CA ILE A 35 -0.38 3.26 -9.72
C ILE A 35 0.39 3.54 -8.43
N ALA A 36 0.12 2.77 -7.39
CA ALA A 36 0.80 2.86 -6.11
C ALA A 36 0.91 1.49 -5.44
N GLY A 37 1.86 1.36 -4.52
CA GLY A 37 2.04 0.16 -3.71
C GLY A 37 2.08 0.52 -2.22
N GLN A 38 1.44 -0.31 -1.40
CA GLN A 38 1.54 -0.29 0.05
C GLN A 38 2.32 -1.51 0.51
N ASN A 39 3.38 -1.28 1.29
CA ASN A 39 4.31 -2.32 1.74
C ASN A 39 4.90 -3.17 0.59
N CYS A 40 4.89 -2.62 -0.63
CA CYS A 40 5.49 -3.19 -1.82
C CYS A 40 5.70 -2.11 -2.88
N ARG A 41 6.57 -2.35 -3.86
CA ARG A 41 6.71 -1.49 -5.03
C ARG A 41 5.86 -2.03 -6.17
N PRO A 42 5.12 -1.20 -6.92
CA PRO A 42 4.26 -1.69 -8.00
C PRO A 42 4.96 -2.60 -9.01
N GLY A 43 6.15 -2.21 -9.47
CA GLY A 43 6.94 -2.97 -10.45
C GLY A 43 7.48 -4.31 -9.93
N THR A 44 7.59 -4.49 -8.60
CA THR A 44 8.10 -5.73 -7.98
C THR A 44 7.08 -6.43 -7.08
N ALA A 45 5.82 -5.99 -7.11
CA ALA A 45 4.77 -6.47 -6.22
C ALA A 45 4.54 -7.97 -6.31
N GLU A 46 4.62 -8.58 -7.50
CA GLU A 46 4.47 -10.03 -7.68
C GLU A 46 5.51 -10.81 -6.85
N ARG A 47 6.78 -10.40 -6.96
CA ARG A 47 7.90 -11.01 -6.24
C ARG A 47 7.80 -10.77 -4.73
N GLU A 48 7.45 -9.56 -4.33
CA GLU A 48 7.31 -9.19 -2.92
C GLU A 48 6.13 -9.89 -2.25
N PHE A 49 5.00 -10.01 -2.94
CA PHE A 49 3.83 -10.75 -2.47
C PHE A 49 4.17 -12.23 -2.23
N ALA A 50 4.86 -12.85 -3.19
CA ALA A 50 5.33 -14.22 -3.08
C ALA A 50 6.39 -14.38 -1.96
N ALA A 51 7.28 -13.39 -1.78
CA ALA A 51 8.26 -13.40 -0.70
C ALA A 51 7.58 -13.38 0.68
N THR A 52 6.60 -12.50 0.90
CA THR A 52 5.78 -12.47 2.12
C THR A 52 5.11 -13.81 2.39
N ARG A 53 4.47 -14.40 1.36
CA ARG A 53 3.80 -15.70 1.51
C ARG A 53 4.78 -16.83 1.81
N ARG A 54 5.96 -16.85 1.17
CA ARG A 54 7.02 -17.84 1.45
C ARG A 54 7.54 -17.71 2.87
N ARG A 55 7.82 -16.48 3.33
CA ARG A 55 8.25 -16.20 4.71
C ARG A 55 7.28 -16.79 5.75
N HIS A 56 5.98 -16.75 5.48
CA HIS A 56 4.94 -17.23 6.39
C HIS A 56 4.38 -18.61 6.03
N GLY A 57 4.99 -19.35 5.10
CA GLY A 57 4.57 -20.71 4.74
C GLY A 57 3.18 -20.80 4.09
N THR A 58 2.72 -19.73 3.44
CA THR A 58 1.39 -19.65 2.80
C THR A 58 1.44 -19.68 1.26
N GLN A 59 2.63 -19.65 0.67
CA GLN A 59 2.81 -19.74 -0.79
C GLN A 59 2.39 -21.13 -1.29
N GLY A 60 1.50 -21.19 -2.28
CA GLY A 60 1.00 -22.47 -2.81
C GLY A 60 0.21 -23.31 -1.79
N ALA A 61 -0.24 -22.73 -0.67
CA ALA A 61 -1.02 -23.44 0.34
C ALA A 61 -2.28 -24.05 -0.29
N LYS A 62 -2.68 -25.24 0.17
CA LYS A 62 -3.88 -25.94 -0.29
C LYS A 62 -4.93 -25.95 0.83
N ARG A 63 -6.20 -26.03 0.47
CA ARG A 63 -7.33 -26.20 1.39
C ARG A 63 -8.30 -27.24 0.85
N LYS A 64 -9.01 -27.92 1.75
CA LYS A 64 -10.17 -28.72 1.34
C LYS A 64 -11.31 -27.78 0.96
N SER A 65 -11.90 -27.94 -0.23
CA SER A 65 -13.12 -27.23 -0.58
C SER A 65 -14.28 -27.74 0.29
N PRO A 66 -15.35 -26.95 0.49
CA PRO A 66 -16.52 -27.43 1.20
C PRO A 66 -17.15 -28.62 0.45
N ALA A 67 -17.65 -29.61 1.20
CA ALA A 67 -18.43 -30.68 0.60
C ALA A 67 -19.68 -30.12 -0.11
N THR A 68 -20.00 -30.69 -1.25
CA THR A 68 -21.20 -30.37 -2.02
C THR A 68 -22.24 -31.48 -1.84
N TYR A 69 -23.51 -31.12 -2.02
CA TYR A 69 -24.62 -32.06 -1.94
C TYR A 69 -25.38 -31.97 -3.25
N ALA A 70 -25.31 -33.03 -4.05
CA ALA A 70 -25.91 -33.10 -5.37
C ALA A 70 -26.96 -34.22 -5.42
N LEU A 71 -27.79 -34.20 -6.46
CA LEU A 71 -28.65 -35.35 -6.75
C LEU A 71 -27.76 -36.54 -7.14
N PRO A 72 -28.13 -37.78 -6.75
CA PRO A 72 -27.36 -38.96 -7.11
C PRO A 72 -27.27 -39.11 -8.63
N GLU A 73 -26.06 -39.40 -9.12
CA GLU A 73 -25.86 -39.84 -10.51
C GLU A 73 -26.23 -41.32 -10.67
N LEU A 74 -26.25 -41.81 -11.91
CA LEU A 74 -26.60 -43.20 -12.21
C LEU A 74 -25.63 -44.16 -11.49
N GLY A 75 -26.14 -44.96 -10.57
CA GLY A 75 -25.34 -45.91 -9.77
C GLY A 75 -24.92 -45.41 -8.40
N GLU A 76 -25.18 -44.14 -8.06
CA GLU A 76 -24.94 -43.63 -6.71
C GLU A 76 -26.15 -43.80 -5.81
N ALA A 77 -25.91 -44.22 -4.56
CA ALA A 77 -26.97 -44.28 -3.55
C ALA A 77 -27.07 -42.95 -2.81
N ALA A 78 -28.26 -42.32 -2.83
CA ALA A 78 -28.54 -41.17 -1.99
C ALA A 78 -28.37 -41.54 -0.51
N THR A 79 -27.70 -40.67 0.24
CA THR A 79 -27.41 -40.90 1.68
C THR A 79 -27.86 -39.76 2.59
N HIS A 80 -28.12 -38.58 2.02
CA HIS A 80 -28.42 -37.38 2.76
C HIS A 80 -29.80 -36.80 2.41
N VAL A 81 -30.36 -36.10 3.39
CA VAL A 81 -31.66 -35.41 3.30
C VAL A 81 -31.52 -34.01 3.86
N ARG A 82 -32.22 -33.05 3.24
CA ARG A 82 -32.22 -31.66 3.68
C ARG A 82 -33.22 -31.46 4.81
N ARG A 83 -32.72 -31.18 6.01
CA ARG A 83 -33.54 -30.90 7.19
C ARG A 83 -33.55 -29.42 7.53
N THR A 84 -34.54 -29.01 8.31
CA THR A 84 -34.66 -27.64 8.82
C THR A 84 -34.51 -27.66 10.33
N ARG A 85 -33.55 -26.90 10.87
CA ARG A 85 -33.39 -26.73 12.32
C ARG A 85 -34.58 -25.96 12.90
N PRO A 86 -34.82 -26.01 14.24
CA PRO A 86 -35.86 -25.21 14.89
C PRO A 86 -35.78 -23.70 14.61
N ASN A 87 -34.59 -23.18 14.31
CA ASN A 87 -34.38 -21.78 13.92
C ASN A 87 -34.60 -21.49 12.42
N GLY A 88 -35.16 -22.44 11.66
CA GLY A 88 -35.41 -22.32 10.22
C GLY A 88 -34.17 -22.54 9.33
N ARG A 89 -32.97 -22.70 9.90
CA ARG A 89 -31.76 -22.93 9.11
C ARG A 89 -31.75 -24.33 8.52
N ARG A 90 -31.71 -24.42 7.20
CA ARG A 90 -31.61 -25.69 6.49
C ARG A 90 -30.19 -26.26 6.60
N TYR A 91 -30.09 -27.58 6.72
CA TYR A 91 -28.82 -28.30 6.76
C TYR A 91 -28.98 -29.70 6.16
N TRP A 92 -27.88 -30.28 5.72
CA TRP A 92 -27.84 -31.65 5.23
C TRP A 92 -27.53 -32.60 6.39
N ALA A 93 -28.29 -33.68 6.48
CA ALA A 93 -28.10 -34.74 7.47
C ALA A 93 -28.09 -36.09 6.76
N VAL A 94 -27.40 -37.06 7.34
CA VAL A 94 -27.54 -38.46 6.93
C VAL A 94 -28.99 -38.89 7.18
N ALA A 95 -29.60 -39.55 6.20
CA ALA A 95 -30.95 -40.08 6.30
C ALA A 95 -31.02 -41.13 7.42
N LYS A 96 -32.08 -41.10 8.22
CA LYS A 96 -32.32 -42.13 9.24
C LYS A 96 -32.91 -43.39 8.59
N SER A 97 -32.88 -44.52 9.31
CA SER A 97 -33.57 -45.73 8.88
C SER A 97 -35.05 -45.43 8.58
N GLY A 98 -35.53 -45.82 7.39
CA GLY A 98 -36.89 -45.57 6.91
C GLY A 98 -37.12 -44.18 6.28
N GLU A 99 -36.13 -43.29 6.25
CA GLU A 99 -36.23 -41.97 5.63
C GLU A 99 -35.65 -42.01 4.21
N ALA A 100 -36.39 -41.47 3.23
CA ALA A 100 -35.92 -41.39 1.85
C ALA A 100 -34.78 -40.36 1.73
N ALA A 101 -33.56 -40.85 1.47
CA ALA A 101 -32.44 -40.00 1.11
C ALA A 101 -32.64 -39.41 -0.29
N THR A 102 -32.20 -38.17 -0.49
CA THR A 102 -32.43 -37.43 -1.75
C THR A 102 -31.13 -36.96 -2.42
N HIS A 103 -30.04 -36.86 -1.67
CA HIS A 103 -28.78 -36.30 -2.16
C HIS A 103 -27.59 -37.16 -1.74
N VAL A 104 -26.53 -37.08 -2.53
CA VAL A 104 -25.21 -37.64 -2.24
C VAL A 104 -24.32 -36.51 -1.75
N ARG A 105 -23.43 -36.82 -0.79
CA ARG A 105 -22.42 -35.88 -0.31
C ARG A 105 -21.12 -36.17 -1.04
N HIS A 106 -20.64 -35.23 -1.84
CA HIS A 106 -19.32 -35.30 -2.44
C HIS A 106 -18.35 -34.56 -1.53
N GLU A 107 -17.32 -35.26 -1.06
CA GLU A 107 -16.26 -34.64 -0.28
C GLU A 107 -15.52 -33.62 -1.14
N GLY A 108 -15.28 -32.44 -0.57
CA GLY A 108 -14.57 -31.41 -1.30
C GLY A 108 -13.12 -31.80 -1.59
N GLU A 109 -12.64 -31.43 -2.76
CA GLU A 109 -11.29 -31.65 -3.23
C GLU A 109 -10.26 -30.75 -2.55
N VAL A 110 -8.99 -31.13 -2.64
CA VAL A 110 -7.87 -30.32 -2.16
C VAL A 110 -7.52 -29.29 -3.24
N VAL A 111 -7.99 -28.06 -3.07
CA VAL A 111 -7.80 -26.95 -4.01
C VAL A 111 -6.73 -25.97 -3.54
N ARG A 112 -6.13 -25.22 -4.47
CA ARG A 112 -5.23 -24.11 -4.12
C ARG A 112 -5.97 -23.04 -3.31
N GLN A 113 -5.32 -22.54 -2.29
CA GLN A 113 -5.81 -21.41 -1.52
C GLN A 113 -5.60 -20.11 -2.30
N SER A 114 -6.50 -19.14 -2.14
CA SER A 114 -6.35 -17.80 -2.70
C SER A 114 -5.05 -17.14 -2.23
N GLU A 115 -4.27 -16.63 -3.18
CA GLU A 115 -3.01 -15.92 -2.93
C GLU A 115 -3.18 -14.40 -2.90
N ALA A 116 -4.25 -13.88 -3.50
CA ALA A 116 -4.62 -12.47 -3.42
C ALA A 116 -6.14 -12.28 -3.35
N ARG A 117 -6.52 -11.12 -2.82
CA ARG A 117 -7.88 -10.58 -2.82
C ARG A 117 -7.93 -9.37 -3.72
N HIS A 118 -9.06 -9.16 -4.36
CA HIS A 118 -9.30 -8.01 -5.22
C HIS A 118 -10.37 -7.16 -4.57
N LEU A 119 -10.10 -5.87 -4.39
CA LEU A 119 -11.08 -4.89 -3.98
C LEU A 119 -11.15 -3.81 -5.07
N ILE A 120 -12.33 -3.52 -5.60
CA ILE A 120 -12.53 -2.41 -6.53
C ILE A 120 -13.29 -1.32 -5.80
N THR A 121 -12.77 -0.09 -5.82
CA THR A 121 -13.49 1.11 -5.36
C THR A 121 -13.84 1.95 -6.57
N SER A 122 -15.13 2.07 -6.91
CA SER A 122 -15.59 2.81 -8.11
C SER A 122 -16.38 4.05 -7.73
N PHE A 123 -16.10 5.18 -8.37
CA PHE A 123 -16.72 6.47 -8.12
C PHE A 123 -17.81 6.77 -9.14
N GLY A 124 -18.83 7.54 -8.74
CA GLY A 124 -19.83 8.03 -9.69
C GLY A 124 -19.29 9.21 -10.50
N LEU A 125 -19.83 9.44 -11.71
CA LEU A 125 -19.48 10.62 -12.52
C LEU A 125 -19.78 11.95 -11.81
N ASP A 126 -20.76 11.94 -10.91
CA ASP A 126 -21.16 13.07 -10.08
C ASP A 126 -20.20 13.35 -8.91
N GLU A 127 -19.20 12.50 -8.72
CA GLU A 127 -18.21 12.60 -7.65
C GLU A 127 -16.82 12.86 -8.18
N VAL A 128 -16.46 12.07 -9.20
CA VAL A 128 -15.18 12.12 -9.87
C VAL A 128 -15.46 12.09 -11.36
N ASN A 129 -15.20 13.20 -12.03
CA ASN A 129 -15.20 13.23 -13.47
C ASN A 129 -13.91 12.57 -13.98
N PRO A 130 -13.99 11.45 -14.74
CA PRO A 130 -12.80 10.77 -15.25
C PRO A 130 -12.02 11.56 -16.31
N GLU A 131 -12.59 12.65 -16.83
CA GLU A 131 -11.92 13.57 -17.76
C GLU A 131 -11.15 14.68 -17.03
N ASP A 132 -11.36 14.83 -15.72
CA ASP A 132 -10.64 15.78 -14.88
C ASP A 132 -9.48 15.06 -14.17
N PRO A 133 -8.22 15.30 -14.58
CA PRO A 133 -7.06 14.59 -14.03
C PRO A 133 -6.82 14.92 -12.55
N GLU A 134 -7.21 16.10 -12.08
CA GLU A 134 -7.04 16.50 -10.67
C GLU A 134 -8.02 15.74 -9.78
N GLN A 135 -9.29 15.66 -10.20
CA GLN A 135 -10.30 14.86 -9.47
C GLN A 135 -9.90 13.38 -9.44
N VAL A 136 -9.39 12.85 -10.55
CA VAL A 136 -8.92 11.46 -10.65
C VAL A 136 -7.73 11.22 -9.71
N ALA A 137 -6.76 12.13 -9.67
CA ALA A 137 -5.59 12.05 -8.79
C ALA A 137 -6.01 12.08 -7.31
N LYS A 138 -6.83 13.05 -6.90
CA LYS A 138 -7.35 13.16 -5.52
C LYS A 138 -8.16 11.94 -5.10
N ALA A 139 -9.00 11.42 -5.99
CA ALA A 139 -9.76 10.19 -5.73
C ALA A 139 -8.85 8.96 -5.58
N PHE A 140 -7.77 8.88 -6.37
CA PHE A 140 -6.77 7.82 -6.23
C PHE A 140 -6.03 7.92 -4.90
N GLU A 141 -5.55 9.11 -4.55
CA GLU A 141 -4.88 9.40 -3.28
C GLU A 141 -5.77 9.05 -2.08
N TYR A 142 -7.05 9.43 -2.12
CA TYR A 142 -8.03 9.05 -1.12
C TYR A 142 -8.07 7.53 -0.91
N VAL A 143 -8.13 6.73 -1.98
CA VAL A 143 -8.19 5.26 -1.87
C VAL A 143 -6.92 4.70 -1.22
N VAL A 144 -5.75 5.21 -1.61
CA VAL A 144 -4.46 4.80 -1.08
C VAL A 144 -4.36 5.17 0.42
N ALA A 145 -4.66 6.42 0.77
CA ALA A 145 -4.61 6.92 2.13
C ALA A 145 -5.58 6.18 3.06
N ARG A 146 -6.83 5.98 2.60
CA ARG A 146 -7.83 5.18 3.29
C ARG A 146 -7.32 3.77 3.57
N HIS A 147 -6.71 3.12 2.58
CA HIS A 147 -6.22 1.75 2.77
C HIS A 147 -5.03 1.69 3.73
N ALA A 148 -4.10 2.64 3.62
CA ALA A 148 -2.96 2.74 4.51
C ALA A 148 -3.39 2.99 5.98
N ASN A 149 -4.43 3.80 6.18
CA ASN A 149 -4.96 4.10 7.51
C ASN A 149 -5.74 2.93 8.11
N LEU A 150 -6.69 2.36 7.36
CA LEU A 150 -7.58 1.32 7.86
C LEU A 150 -6.92 -0.06 7.93
N TYR A 151 -5.91 -0.31 7.09
CA TYR A 151 -5.27 -1.61 6.91
C TYR A 151 -3.73 -1.49 6.81
N PRO A 152 -3.03 -0.87 7.77
CA PRO A 152 -1.60 -0.61 7.67
C PRO A 152 -0.75 -1.89 7.57
N GLY A 153 -1.29 -3.02 8.06
CA GLY A 153 -0.64 -4.32 8.05
C GLY A 153 -0.64 -5.06 6.72
N GLU A 154 -1.39 -4.56 5.75
CA GLU A 154 -1.62 -5.22 4.48
C GLU A 154 -0.57 -4.84 3.43
N GLN A 155 -0.33 -5.78 2.52
CA GLN A 155 0.47 -5.53 1.32
C GLN A 155 -0.49 -5.45 0.14
N ALA A 156 -0.50 -4.32 -0.56
CA ALA A 156 -1.47 -4.04 -1.61
C ALA A 156 -0.86 -3.24 -2.77
N THR A 157 -1.37 -3.44 -3.97
CA THR A 157 -1.14 -2.54 -5.12
C THR A 157 -2.44 -1.90 -5.53
N PHE A 158 -2.40 -0.62 -5.89
CA PHE A 158 -3.54 0.16 -6.34
C PHE A 158 -3.32 0.58 -7.78
N VAL A 159 -4.33 0.37 -8.62
CA VAL A 159 -4.31 0.77 -10.03
C VAL A 159 -5.60 1.54 -10.34
N GLY A 160 -5.46 2.83 -10.64
CA GLY A 160 -6.56 3.70 -11.03
C GLY A 160 -6.84 3.58 -12.53
N GLN A 161 -8.11 3.37 -12.88
CA GLN A 161 -8.58 3.17 -14.24
C GLN A 161 -9.87 3.97 -14.47
N ALA A 162 -10.08 4.47 -15.69
CA ALA A 162 -11.32 5.14 -16.12
C ALA A 162 -12.05 4.37 -17.23
N GLU A 163 -11.76 3.08 -17.38
CA GLU A 163 -12.32 2.23 -18.44
C GLU A 163 -13.50 1.36 -17.96
N GLY A 164 -14.43 1.01 -18.85
CA GLY A 164 -15.54 0.10 -18.56
C GLY A 164 -16.88 0.60 -19.09
N LYS A 165 -17.93 -0.24 -19.03
CA LYS A 165 -19.25 0.05 -19.61
C LYS A 165 -19.88 1.35 -19.08
N GLY A 166 -19.50 1.80 -17.88
CA GLY A 166 -20.04 3.01 -17.26
C GLY A 166 -19.16 4.26 -17.38
N GLY A 167 -17.94 4.16 -17.95
CA GLY A 167 -16.98 5.28 -18.02
C GLY A 167 -16.44 5.78 -16.68
N ASN A 168 -16.86 5.20 -15.55
CA ASN A 168 -16.51 5.65 -14.21
C ASN A 168 -15.03 5.44 -13.86
N PHE A 169 -14.46 6.38 -13.11
CA PHE A 169 -13.17 6.17 -12.45
C PHE A 169 -13.30 5.10 -11.34
N HIS A 170 -12.33 4.20 -11.27
CA HIS A 170 -12.28 3.15 -10.26
C HIS A 170 -10.85 2.69 -9.99
N VAL A 171 -10.61 2.21 -8.77
CA VAL A 171 -9.30 1.76 -8.29
C VAL A 171 -9.34 0.27 -7.99
N HIS A 172 -8.49 -0.49 -8.67
CA HIS A 172 -8.22 -1.90 -8.38
C HIS A 172 -7.18 -2.00 -7.27
N ALA A 173 -7.59 -2.46 -6.09
CA ALA A 173 -6.71 -2.83 -4.99
C ALA A 173 -6.48 -4.35 -4.99
N THR A 174 -5.29 -4.77 -5.40
CA THR A 174 -4.85 -6.17 -5.31
C THR A 174 -4.13 -6.34 -3.98
N ARG A 175 -4.74 -7.10 -3.06
CA ARG A 175 -4.28 -7.28 -1.67
C ARG A 175 -3.68 -8.68 -1.50
N ASN A 176 -2.54 -8.80 -0.84
CA ASN A 176 -1.95 -10.11 -0.54
C ASN A 176 -2.89 -10.89 0.40
N ALA A 177 -3.11 -12.18 0.13
CA ALA A 177 -3.96 -12.99 0.99
C ALA A 177 -3.32 -13.35 2.35
N THR A 178 -2.07 -12.93 2.57
CA THR A 178 -1.31 -13.10 3.81
C THR A 178 -0.88 -11.72 4.32
N LEU A 179 -1.16 -11.43 5.59
CA LEU A 179 -0.79 -10.16 6.22
C LEU A 179 0.74 -10.02 6.27
N TYR A 180 1.22 -8.83 5.93
CA TYR A 180 2.65 -8.53 5.83
C TYR A 180 3.25 -8.17 7.18
N GLN A 181 2.53 -7.34 7.96
CA GLN A 181 2.93 -6.94 9.30
C GLN A 181 1.72 -6.98 10.24
N ASP A 182 2.01 -6.89 11.54
CA ASP A 182 0.97 -6.80 12.56
C ASP A 182 0.15 -5.51 12.36
N MET A 183 -1.15 -5.57 12.62
CA MET A 183 -2.03 -4.40 12.62
C MET A 183 -3.19 -4.58 13.57
N GLU A 184 -3.75 -3.47 14.03
CA GLU A 184 -4.99 -3.45 14.80
C GLU A 184 -6.11 -2.88 13.96
N VAL A 185 -7.25 -3.57 13.93
CA VAL A 185 -8.47 -3.11 13.24
C VAL A 185 -9.65 -3.35 14.16
N ASP A 186 -10.44 -2.30 14.44
CA ASP A 186 -11.59 -2.33 15.36
C ASP A 186 -11.27 -2.92 16.75
N GLY A 187 -10.13 -2.55 17.35
CA GLY A 187 -9.71 -3.05 18.67
C GLY A 187 -9.17 -4.49 18.66
N LYS A 188 -9.02 -5.10 17.48
CA LYS A 188 -8.57 -6.48 17.33
C LYS A 188 -7.21 -6.53 16.65
N LEU A 189 -6.28 -7.20 17.32
CA LEU A 189 -4.94 -7.42 16.80
C LEU A 189 -4.90 -8.56 15.78
N TYR A 190 -4.31 -8.29 14.63
CA TYR A 190 -4.04 -9.23 13.55
C TYR A 190 -2.53 -9.34 13.37
N ARG A 191 -2.01 -10.58 13.48
CA ARG A 191 -0.58 -10.84 13.36
C ARG A 191 -0.16 -11.08 11.91
N ALA A 192 1.08 -10.71 11.59
CA ALA A 192 1.76 -11.02 10.34
C ALA A 192 1.70 -12.53 10.03
N GLY A 193 1.60 -12.88 8.75
CA GLY A 193 1.46 -14.26 8.30
C GLY A 193 0.06 -14.84 8.43
N ARG A 194 -0.87 -14.16 9.12
CA ARG A 194 -2.27 -14.58 9.15
C ARG A 194 -2.92 -14.39 7.79
N LYS A 195 -3.80 -15.32 7.43
CA LYS A 195 -4.64 -15.21 6.23
C LYS A 195 -5.60 -14.02 6.33
N LEU A 196 -5.69 -13.25 5.25
CA LEU A 196 -6.68 -12.21 5.05
C LEU A 196 -8.08 -12.85 4.87
N ALA A 197 -8.88 -12.82 5.92
CA ALA A 197 -10.19 -13.46 6.02
C ALA A 197 -11.07 -12.86 7.13
N GLY A 198 -12.34 -13.29 7.17
CA GLY A 198 -13.30 -12.87 8.19
C GLY A 198 -13.57 -11.38 8.11
N ASP A 199 -13.49 -10.69 9.24
CA ASP A 199 -13.82 -9.26 9.39
C ASP A 199 -13.00 -8.31 8.50
N LEU A 200 -11.83 -8.74 8.03
CA LEU A 200 -10.96 -7.97 7.11
C LEU A 200 -11.38 -8.08 5.64
N THR A 201 -12.25 -9.05 5.33
CA THR A 201 -12.76 -9.35 3.98
C THR A 201 -14.28 -9.28 3.89
N ASP A 202 -14.95 -9.04 5.02
CA ASP A 202 -16.40 -8.84 5.09
C ASP A 202 -16.71 -7.49 4.42
N ILE A 203 -17.36 -7.55 3.25
CA ILE A 203 -17.65 -6.37 2.42
C ILE A 203 -18.49 -5.34 3.16
N ASP A 204 -19.35 -5.77 4.07
CA ASP A 204 -20.20 -4.87 4.83
C ASP A 204 -19.37 -4.09 5.85
N LYS A 205 -18.45 -4.77 6.54
CA LYS A 205 -17.52 -4.10 7.46
C LYS A 205 -16.51 -3.21 6.72
N MET A 206 -16.05 -3.61 5.54
CA MET A 206 -15.15 -2.77 4.72
C MET A 206 -15.86 -1.47 4.31
N ARG A 207 -17.10 -1.57 3.84
CA ARG A 207 -17.94 -0.41 3.52
C ARG A 207 -18.19 0.47 4.74
N GLU A 208 -18.56 -0.09 5.89
CA GLU A 208 -18.77 0.69 7.12
C GLU A 208 -17.52 1.49 7.53
N ARG A 209 -16.32 0.90 7.40
CA ARG A 209 -15.06 1.61 7.67
C ARG A 209 -14.74 2.65 6.60
N SER A 210 -15.00 2.35 5.33
CA SER A 210 -14.84 3.30 4.24
C SER A 210 -15.78 4.49 4.37
N ASP A 211 -17.03 4.28 4.76
CA ASP A 211 -18.01 5.35 4.96
C ASP A 211 -17.59 6.28 6.09
N ARG A 212 -17.07 5.71 7.18
CA ARG A 212 -16.48 6.48 8.29
C ARG A 212 -15.29 7.31 7.84
N PHE A 213 -14.35 6.68 7.12
CA PHE A 213 -13.17 7.38 6.61
C PHE A 213 -13.54 8.49 5.61
N LEU A 214 -14.55 8.26 4.76
CA LEU A 214 -15.07 9.28 3.85
C LEU A 214 -15.68 10.47 4.61
N ALA A 215 -16.42 10.19 5.69
CA ALA A 215 -17.01 11.24 6.52
C ALA A 215 -15.95 12.08 7.24
N GLU A 216 -14.85 11.46 7.67
CA GLU A 216 -13.75 12.12 8.40
C GLU A 216 -12.80 12.88 7.46
N HIS A 217 -12.41 12.27 6.34
CA HIS A 217 -11.31 12.75 5.49
C HIS A 217 -11.74 13.11 4.06
N GLY A 218 -12.98 12.83 3.65
CA GLY A 218 -13.41 13.01 2.25
C GLY A 218 -13.22 14.45 1.73
N ARG A 219 -13.40 15.44 2.60
CA ARG A 219 -13.20 16.86 2.25
C ARG A 219 -11.76 17.21 1.90
N GLU A 220 -10.77 16.50 2.45
CA GLU A 220 -9.34 16.71 2.16
C GLU A 220 -9.00 16.35 0.70
N TYR A 221 -9.83 15.51 0.08
CA TYR A 221 -9.67 15.01 -1.29
C TYR A 221 -10.77 15.54 -2.23
N ASP A 222 -11.47 16.61 -1.84
CA ASP A 222 -12.60 17.18 -2.57
C ASP A 222 -13.71 16.17 -2.91
N LEU A 223 -13.91 15.17 -2.06
CA LEU A 223 -14.98 14.20 -2.21
C LEU A 223 -16.23 14.65 -1.43
N VAL A 224 -17.39 14.32 -1.99
CA VAL A 224 -18.68 14.59 -1.36
C VAL A 224 -18.99 13.53 -0.28
N PRO A 225 -19.76 13.88 0.78
CA PRO A 225 -20.18 12.92 1.80
C PRO A 225 -21.01 11.75 1.23
N GLN A 226 -21.00 10.62 1.94
CA GLN A 226 -21.78 9.42 1.57
C GLN A 226 -23.29 9.72 1.54
N ARG A 227 -23.91 9.56 0.37
CA ARG A 227 -25.35 9.73 0.09
C ARG A 227 -26.19 8.43 0.08
N LEU A 228 -25.56 7.29 0.30
CA LEU A 228 -26.16 5.95 0.19
C LEU A 228 -26.58 5.59 1.62
N PRO A 229 -27.71 4.87 1.78
CA PRO A 229 -28.09 4.37 3.08
C PRO A 229 -26.95 3.56 3.69
N SER A 230 -26.81 3.66 5.00
CA SER A 230 -25.78 2.94 5.74
C SER A 230 -25.87 1.43 5.45
N VAL A 231 -24.77 0.71 5.60
CA VAL A 231 -24.76 -0.75 5.46
C VAL A 231 -25.79 -1.41 6.38
N ALA A 232 -25.98 -0.86 7.59
CA ALA A 232 -27.00 -1.32 8.53
C ALA A 232 -28.42 -1.17 7.97
N GLU A 233 -28.75 -0.03 7.36
CA GLU A 233 -30.05 0.19 6.68
C GLU A 233 -30.20 -0.73 5.47
N ARG A 234 -29.18 -0.87 4.62
CA ARG A 234 -29.21 -1.77 3.46
C ARG A 234 -29.41 -3.24 3.88
N LYS A 235 -28.82 -3.66 5.00
CA LYS A 235 -29.02 -5.00 5.59
C LYS A 235 -30.42 -5.19 6.17
N LYS A 236 -31.03 -4.12 6.67
CA LYS A 236 -32.41 -4.14 7.19
C LYS A 236 -33.41 -4.19 6.04
N GLU A 237 -33.11 -3.55 4.92
CA GLU A 237 -33.84 -3.65 3.65
C GLU A 237 -33.62 -4.99 2.94
N GLN A 238 -33.84 -6.09 3.66
CA GLN A 238 -33.78 -7.43 3.10
C GLN A 238 -34.97 -7.64 2.15
N ARG A 239 -34.75 -7.36 0.86
CA ARG A 239 -35.61 -7.85 -0.21
C ARG A 239 -35.54 -9.37 -0.23
N ASN A 240 -36.68 -10.03 -0.04
CA ASN A 240 -36.78 -11.47 -0.24
C ASN A 240 -36.52 -11.80 -1.72
N GLN A 241 -36.23 -13.06 -2.06
CA GLN A 241 -35.88 -13.42 -3.45
C GLN A 241 -36.98 -13.10 -4.47
N ARG A 242 -38.25 -13.17 -4.06
CA ARG A 242 -39.41 -12.80 -4.89
C ARG A 242 -39.46 -11.28 -5.12
N ASP A 243 -39.26 -10.47 -4.09
CA ASP A 243 -39.22 -9.01 -4.19
C ASP A 243 -38.10 -8.54 -5.12
N ARG A 244 -36.93 -9.20 -5.06
CA ARG A 244 -35.82 -8.93 -6.00
C ARG A 244 -36.19 -9.27 -7.43
N ARG A 245 -36.89 -10.39 -7.65
CA ARG A 245 -37.34 -10.81 -8.98
C ARG A 245 -38.38 -9.82 -9.54
N MET A 246 -39.39 -9.45 -8.76
CA MET A 246 -40.41 -8.49 -9.20
C MET A 246 -39.78 -7.13 -9.54
N ALA A 247 -38.84 -6.65 -8.72
CA ALA A 247 -38.11 -5.41 -9.03
C ALA A 247 -37.26 -5.51 -10.31
N ALA A 248 -36.64 -6.67 -10.59
CA ALA A 248 -35.90 -6.89 -11.83
C ALA A 248 -36.82 -6.95 -13.07
N GLU A 249 -38.06 -7.39 -12.89
CA GLU A 249 -39.13 -7.39 -13.91
C GLU A 249 -39.81 -6.02 -14.04
N GLY A 250 -39.35 -4.99 -13.31
CA GLY A 250 -39.91 -3.63 -13.34
C GLY A 250 -41.19 -3.44 -12.52
N ALA A 251 -41.66 -4.47 -11.81
CA ALA A 251 -42.84 -4.40 -10.95
C ALA A 251 -42.48 -3.90 -9.53
N LEU A 252 -43.40 -3.15 -8.91
CA LEU A 252 -43.24 -2.70 -7.53
C LEU A 252 -43.32 -3.88 -6.57
N SER A 253 -42.26 -4.10 -5.78
CA SER A 253 -42.28 -5.13 -4.75
C SER A 253 -43.29 -4.78 -3.65
N ASN A 254 -43.79 -5.79 -2.94
CA ASN A 254 -44.70 -5.57 -1.80
C ASN A 254 -44.07 -4.63 -0.76
N GLN A 255 -42.76 -4.75 -0.52
CA GLN A 255 -42.06 -3.84 0.38
C GLN A 255 -42.07 -2.40 -0.15
N ASP A 256 -41.84 -2.19 -1.46
CA ASP A 256 -41.82 -0.85 -2.04
C ASP A 256 -43.21 -0.21 -2.03
N GLN A 257 -44.28 -0.98 -2.28
CA GLN A 257 -45.66 -0.53 -2.13
C GLN A 257 -45.98 -0.10 -0.69
N ILE A 258 -45.55 -0.88 0.31
CA ILE A 258 -45.71 -0.51 1.73
C ILE A 258 -44.92 0.78 2.05
N ARG A 259 -43.70 0.93 1.53
CA ARG A 259 -42.91 2.15 1.73
C ARG A 259 -43.57 3.39 1.11
N GLN A 260 -44.11 3.25 -0.10
CA GLN A 260 -44.85 4.33 -0.77
C GLN A 260 -46.11 4.71 0.01
N ALA A 261 -46.90 3.72 0.45
CA ALA A 261 -48.07 3.93 1.30
C ALA A 261 -47.69 4.62 2.62
N PHE A 262 -46.59 4.20 3.27
CA PHE A 262 -46.09 4.83 4.49
C PHE A 262 -45.78 6.31 4.28
N VAL A 263 -45.03 6.64 3.22
CA VAL A 263 -44.66 8.04 2.92
C VAL A 263 -45.91 8.87 2.63
N ALA A 264 -46.79 8.39 1.76
CA ALA A 264 -48.04 9.07 1.42
C ALA A 264 -48.92 9.30 2.66
N ALA A 265 -49.05 8.28 3.53
CA ALA A 265 -49.81 8.40 4.77
C ALA A 265 -49.17 9.37 5.76
N MET A 266 -47.83 9.45 5.83
CA MET A 266 -47.13 10.43 6.66
C MET A 266 -47.28 11.86 6.15
N ASP A 267 -47.46 12.05 4.84
CA ASP A 267 -47.70 13.37 4.24
C ASP A 267 -49.19 13.81 4.33
N ASP A 268 -50.13 12.88 4.51
CA ASP A 268 -51.56 13.18 4.61
C ASP A 268 -51.89 14.02 5.86
N PRO A 269 -52.48 15.23 5.74
CA PRO A 269 -52.76 16.12 6.87
C PRO A 269 -53.51 15.48 8.04
N ARG A 270 -54.30 14.42 7.81
CA ARG A 270 -55.07 13.70 8.83
C ARG A 270 -54.19 12.89 9.79
N ALA A 271 -53.02 12.42 9.34
CA ALA A 271 -52.12 11.59 10.12
C ALA A 271 -51.29 12.42 11.10
N VAL A 272 -51.87 12.76 12.26
CA VAL A 272 -51.24 13.52 13.35
C VAL A 272 -50.90 12.66 14.57
N ASP A 273 -51.53 11.49 14.68
CA ASP A 273 -51.25 10.51 15.72
C ASP A 273 -51.26 9.09 15.12
N LEU A 274 -50.97 8.10 15.97
CA LEU A 274 -50.80 6.72 15.50
C LEU A 274 -52.10 6.11 14.96
N ASP A 275 -53.25 6.44 15.53
CA ASP A 275 -54.52 5.83 15.14
C ASP A 275 -55.09 6.45 13.86
N THR A 276 -55.02 7.77 13.75
CA THR A 276 -55.33 8.48 12.49
C THR A 276 -54.40 8.05 11.37
N TRP A 277 -53.10 7.91 11.63
CA TRP A 277 -52.13 7.41 10.65
C TRP A 277 -52.41 5.97 10.21
N LYS A 278 -52.78 5.05 11.12
CA LYS A 278 -53.21 3.69 10.75
C LYS A 278 -54.43 3.71 9.83
N SER A 279 -55.38 4.62 10.09
CA SER A 279 -56.56 4.77 9.23
C SER A 279 -56.16 5.21 7.82
N VAL A 280 -55.26 6.20 7.70
CA VAL A 280 -54.75 6.65 6.40
C VAL A 280 -53.96 5.53 5.70
N MET A 281 -53.15 4.76 6.43
CA MET A 281 -52.45 3.59 5.86
C MET A 281 -53.43 2.55 5.30
N ALA A 282 -54.57 2.35 5.96
CA ALA A 282 -55.63 1.46 5.49
C ALA A 282 -56.28 1.98 4.19
N ASP A 283 -56.45 3.30 4.03
CA ASP A 283 -56.90 3.92 2.78
C ASP A 283 -55.93 3.59 1.62
N HIS A 284 -54.64 3.43 1.91
CA HIS A 284 -53.61 2.97 0.96
C HIS A 284 -53.49 1.44 0.85
N GLY A 285 -54.46 0.69 1.40
CA GLY A 285 -54.49 -0.77 1.33
C GLY A 285 -53.45 -1.48 2.19
N VAL A 286 -52.87 -0.79 3.20
CA VAL A 286 -51.89 -1.35 4.14
C VAL A 286 -52.46 -1.38 5.55
N THR A 287 -52.67 -2.58 6.08
CA THR A 287 -53.00 -2.77 7.49
C THR A 287 -51.73 -2.67 8.33
N VAL A 288 -51.71 -1.73 9.27
CA VAL A 288 -50.64 -1.60 10.27
C VAL A 288 -51.07 -2.26 11.56
N THR A 289 -50.27 -3.21 12.02
CA THR A 289 -50.49 -3.93 13.28
C THR A 289 -49.38 -3.59 14.26
N GLU A 290 -49.78 -3.14 15.45
CA GLU A 290 -48.91 -3.14 16.62
C GLU A 290 -48.87 -4.54 17.22
N PRO A 291 -47.74 -4.98 17.77
CA PRO A 291 -47.70 -6.28 18.41
C PRO A 291 -48.55 -6.20 19.68
N GLY A 292 -49.63 -6.97 19.68
CA GLY A 292 -50.54 -7.05 20.83
C GLY A 292 -49.81 -7.44 22.12
N TRP A 293 -50.32 -6.92 23.23
CA TRP A 293 -49.92 -7.32 24.58
C TRP A 293 -50.06 -8.83 24.73
N ARG A 294 -48.96 -9.54 24.96
CA ARG A 294 -49.04 -10.98 25.24
C ARG A 294 -49.40 -11.16 26.71
N ARG A 295 -50.62 -11.63 26.98
CA ARG A 295 -51.11 -11.92 28.35
C ARG A 295 -50.94 -10.74 29.32
N GLY A 296 -51.35 -9.54 28.91
CA GLY A 296 -51.27 -8.35 29.77
C GLY A 296 -49.84 -7.84 30.03
N LYS A 297 -48.81 -8.39 29.37
CA LYS A 297 -47.45 -7.86 29.44
C LYS A 297 -47.14 -7.03 28.19
N SER A 298 -46.76 -5.78 28.42
CA SER A 298 -46.21 -4.93 27.37
C SER A 298 -44.99 -5.62 26.72
N PRO A 299 -44.89 -5.65 25.38
CA PRO A 299 -43.73 -6.22 24.72
C PRO A 299 -42.47 -5.44 25.10
N LYS A 300 -41.35 -6.14 25.33
CA LYS A 300 -40.05 -5.50 25.61
C LYS A 300 -39.60 -4.52 24.52
N VAL A 301 -40.09 -4.71 23.29
CA VAL A 301 -39.83 -3.82 22.14
C VAL A 301 -41.10 -3.75 21.31
N LEU A 302 -41.70 -2.55 21.20
CA LEU A 302 -42.83 -2.28 20.31
C LEU A 302 -42.34 -2.33 18.86
N ARG A 303 -42.99 -3.14 18.02
CA ARG A 303 -42.58 -3.38 16.62
C ARG A 303 -43.78 -3.40 15.70
N LEU A 304 -43.86 -2.42 14.81
CA LEU A 304 -44.90 -2.40 13.78
C LEU A 304 -44.74 -3.55 12.79
N SER A 305 -45.86 -4.03 12.28
CA SER A 305 -45.94 -4.89 11.11
C SER A 305 -46.96 -4.34 10.11
N TYR A 306 -46.65 -4.52 8.82
CA TYR A 306 -47.37 -3.94 7.70
C TYR A 306 -47.86 -5.06 6.79
N GLN A 307 -49.12 -5.00 6.37
CA GLN A 307 -49.70 -6.02 5.51
C GLN A 307 -50.51 -5.37 4.39
N LEU A 308 -50.07 -5.55 3.15
CA LEU A 308 -50.89 -5.18 2.00
C LEU A 308 -52.11 -6.09 1.91
N SER A 309 -53.21 -5.55 1.39
CA SER A 309 -54.39 -6.33 1.05
C SER A 309 -54.02 -7.52 0.15
N GLY A 310 -54.50 -8.71 0.49
CA GLY A 310 -54.19 -9.96 -0.22
C GLY A 310 -52.85 -10.63 0.14
N MET A 311 -52.00 -10.02 0.98
CA MET A 311 -50.81 -10.71 1.49
C MET A 311 -51.16 -11.67 2.62
N GLY A 312 -50.70 -12.92 2.54
CA GLY A 312 -50.90 -13.92 3.59
C GLY A 312 -49.97 -13.78 4.82
N THR A 313 -48.93 -12.94 4.75
CA THR A 313 -47.99 -12.76 5.87
C THR A 313 -47.57 -11.29 5.98
N PRO A 314 -47.64 -10.68 7.17
CA PRO A 314 -47.24 -9.29 7.34
C PRO A 314 -45.71 -9.12 7.26
N VAL A 315 -45.28 -8.01 6.69
CA VAL A 315 -43.90 -7.54 6.63
C VAL A 315 -43.57 -6.82 7.93
N ARG A 316 -42.46 -7.17 8.59
CA ARG A 316 -42.06 -6.52 9.84
C ARG A 316 -41.41 -5.17 9.53
N ALA A 317 -41.64 -4.15 10.36
CA ALA A 317 -40.98 -2.85 10.22
C ALA A 317 -39.46 -2.94 10.07
N LYS A 318 -38.83 -3.79 10.89
CA LYS A 318 -37.39 -4.05 10.85
C LYS A 318 -36.87 -4.49 9.47
N THR A 319 -37.71 -5.14 8.65
CA THR A 319 -37.34 -5.58 7.30
C THR A 319 -37.53 -4.50 6.23
N LEU A 320 -38.18 -3.39 6.58
CA LEU A 320 -38.36 -2.25 5.68
C LEU A 320 -37.29 -1.17 5.86
N GLY A 321 -36.69 -1.07 7.06
CA GLY A 321 -35.68 -0.08 7.44
C GLY A 321 -35.98 0.56 8.80
N GLU A 322 -35.02 1.27 9.40
CA GLU A 322 -35.19 1.94 10.71
C GLU A 322 -36.30 2.99 10.68
N HIS A 323 -36.41 3.70 9.56
CA HIS A 323 -37.41 4.74 9.33
C HIS A 323 -38.88 4.25 9.44
N TYR A 324 -39.10 2.95 9.34
CA TYR A 324 -40.43 2.33 9.40
C TYR A 324 -40.69 1.65 10.76
N GLU A 325 -39.73 1.69 11.68
CA GLU A 325 -39.88 1.17 13.04
C GLU A 325 -40.80 2.05 13.90
N HIS A 326 -41.37 1.45 14.94
CA HIS A 326 -42.37 2.10 15.80
C HIS A 326 -41.90 3.45 16.37
N ALA A 327 -40.65 3.51 16.87
CA ALA A 327 -40.09 4.72 17.45
C ALA A 327 -39.92 5.85 16.42
N SER A 328 -39.47 5.52 15.19
CA SER A 328 -39.32 6.51 14.12
C SER A 328 -40.69 7.01 13.63
N ALA A 329 -41.66 6.11 13.44
CA ALA A 329 -43.02 6.50 13.04
C ALA A 329 -43.67 7.43 14.07
N LEU A 330 -43.56 7.13 15.37
CA LEU A 330 -44.04 8.03 16.43
C LEU A 330 -43.29 9.36 16.47
N GLY A 331 -41.97 9.34 16.26
CA GLY A 331 -41.16 10.57 16.17
C GLY A 331 -41.62 11.48 15.04
N GLN A 332 -41.89 10.92 13.86
CA GLN A 332 -42.40 11.65 12.70
C GLN A 332 -43.81 12.21 12.93
N LEU A 333 -44.73 11.40 13.46
CA LEU A 333 -46.10 11.84 13.79
C LEU A 333 -46.08 12.93 14.85
N SER A 334 -45.26 12.78 15.89
CA SER A 334 -45.07 13.80 16.92
C SER A 334 -44.51 15.09 16.33
N ALA A 335 -43.46 15.03 15.50
CA ALA A 335 -42.92 16.20 14.83
C ALA A 335 -44.00 16.94 14.03
N LYS A 336 -44.80 16.20 13.27
CA LYS A 336 -45.91 16.73 12.47
C LYS A 336 -47.02 17.35 13.32
N ALA A 337 -47.45 16.70 14.39
CA ALA A 337 -48.44 17.24 15.32
C ALA A 337 -47.99 18.58 15.94
N HIS A 338 -46.68 18.78 16.10
CA HIS A 338 -46.08 20.02 16.61
C HIS A 338 -45.65 21.01 15.50
N GLY A 339 -46.01 20.76 14.23
CA GLY A 339 -45.66 21.61 13.10
C GLY A 339 -44.15 21.66 12.77
N ARG A 340 -43.37 20.69 13.25
CA ARG A 340 -41.94 20.58 12.98
C ARG A 340 -41.69 19.84 11.66
N PRO A 341 -40.58 20.14 10.96
CA PRO A 341 -40.18 19.36 9.79
C PRO A 341 -40.06 17.88 10.16
N ARG A 342 -40.67 17.00 9.36
CA ARG A 342 -40.50 15.56 9.56
C ARG A 342 -39.11 15.14 9.13
N GLU A 343 -38.57 14.15 9.83
CA GLU A 343 -37.41 13.43 9.32
C GLU A 343 -37.86 12.70 8.04
N HIS A 344 -37.21 12.99 6.92
CA HIS A 344 -37.42 12.23 5.69
C HIS A 344 -36.40 11.10 5.63
N ARG A 345 -36.83 9.95 5.10
CA ARG A 345 -35.88 8.93 4.69
C ARG A 345 -34.85 9.56 3.73
N PRO A 346 -33.54 9.30 3.89
CA PRO A 346 -32.56 9.66 2.87
C PRO A 346 -33.00 9.07 1.54
N GLU A 347 -33.32 9.93 0.57
CA GLU A 347 -33.66 9.45 -0.76
C GLU A 347 -32.48 8.67 -1.33
N PHE A 348 -32.75 7.63 -2.12
CA PHE A 348 -31.70 7.08 -2.96
C PHE A 348 -31.32 8.15 -3.96
N VAL A 349 -30.23 8.86 -3.67
CA VAL A 349 -29.71 9.87 -4.59
C VAL A 349 -29.29 9.13 -5.87
N LYS A 350 -30.07 9.33 -6.93
CA LYS A 350 -29.65 8.94 -8.28
C LYS A 350 -28.34 9.67 -8.56
N ALA A 351 -27.42 8.99 -9.27
CA ALA A 351 -26.18 9.61 -9.70
C ALA A 351 -26.50 10.99 -10.30
N GLY A 352 -25.90 12.03 -9.72
CA GLY A 352 -26.13 13.41 -10.13
C GLY A 352 -25.62 13.66 -11.55
N VAL A 353 -25.77 14.90 -12.00
CA VAL A 353 -25.09 15.36 -13.23
C VAL A 353 -23.58 15.16 -13.04
N PRO A 354 -22.83 14.72 -14.08
CA PRO A 354 -21.38 14.63 -14.00
C PRO A 354 -20.76 15.90 -13.45
N ARG A 355 -19.77 15.73 -12.56
CA ARG A 355 -19.07 16.86 -11.97
C ARG A 355 -18.37 17.65 -13.09
N PRO A 356 -18.44 18.98 -13.11
CA PRO A 356 -17.78 19.76 -14.15
C PRO A 356 -16.27 19.48 -14.13
N VAL A 357 -15.64 19.47 -15.31
CA VAL A 357 -14.18 19.45 -15.44
C VAL A 357 -13.69 20.84 -15.02
N ALA A 358 -12.78 20.90 -14.07
CA ALA A 358 -12.11 22.16 -13.74
C ALA A 358 -11.33 22.62 -14.99
N GLN A 359 -11.67 23.81 -15.49
CA GLN A 359 -10.88 24.43 -16.54
C GLN A 359 -9.72 25.15 -15.87
N SER A 360 -8.49 24.71 -16.15
CA SER A 360 -7.30 25.42 -15.70
C SER A 360 -7.37 26.87 -16.18
N THR A 361 -7.10 27.80 -15.27
CA THR A 361 -7.06 29.22 -15.62
C THR A 361 -5.87 29.50 -16.56
N GLY A 362 -5.94 30.60 -17.31
CA GLY A 362 -4.81 31.01 -18.16
C GLY A 362 -3.51 31.21 -17.35
N GLU A 363 -3.64 31.65 -16.10
CA GLU A 363 -2.53 31.83 -15.16
C GLU A 363 -1.92 30.50 -14.72
N GLU A 364 -2.75 29.51 -14.36
CA GLU A 364 -2.29 28.16 -13.99
C GLU A 364 -1.56 27.47 -15.15
N LEU A 365 -2.07 27.61 -16.38
CA LEU A 365 -1.39 27.07 -17.56
C LEU A 365 -0.05 27.77 -17.79
N ALA A 366 0.01 29.09 -17.66
CA ALA A 366 1.27 29.84 -17.79
C ALA A 366 2.31 29.40 -16.74
N ALA A 367 1.89 29.25 -15.48
CA ALA A 367 2.75 28.77 -14.40
C ALA A 367 3.24 27.33 -14.65
N ALA A 368 2.36 26.45 -15.13
CA ALA A 368 2.73 25.07 -15.48
C ALA A 368 3.75 25.03 -16.63
N TYR A 369 3.56 25.85 -17.68
CA TYR A 369 4.53 25.96 -18.77
C TYR A 369 5.88 26.48 -18.29
N GLU A 370 5.90 27.47 -17.39
CA GLU A 370 7.13 27.98 -16.81
C GLU A 370 7.86 26.93 -15.97
N ALA A 371 7.13 26.18 -15.14
CA ALA A 371 7.66 25.08 -14.34
C ALA A 371 8.23 23.96 -15.23
N MET A 372 7.51 23.55 -16.28
CA MET A 372 8.00 22.58 -17.27
C MET A 372 9.24 23.10 -17.99
N ALA A 373 9.26 24.36 -18.38
CA ALA A 373 10.43 24.96 -19.02
C ALA A 373 11.64 25.00 -18.08
N ARG A 374 11.42 25.23 -16.77
CA ARG A 374 12.46 25.17 -15.74
C ARG A 374 12.99 23.75 -15.57
N MET A 375 12.13 22.75 -15.36
CA MET A 375 12.54 21.35 -15.25
C MET A 375 13.28 20.86 -16.50
N ALA A 376 12.82 21.24 -17.70
CA ALA A 376 13.49 20.89 -18.95
C ALA A 376 14.85 21.59 -19.11
N ARG A 377 15.06 22.78 -18.51
CA ARG A 377 16.39 23.42 -18.44
C ARG A 377 17.30 22.71 -17.45
N GLU A 378 16.78 22.37 -16.27
CA GLU A 378 17.51 21.61 -15.25
C GLU A 378 17.95 20.23 -15.76
N GLU A 379 17.05 19.47 -16.39
CA GLU A 379 17.38 18.16 -16.95
C GLU A 379 18.42 18.27 -18.08
N ARG A 380 18.31 19.29 -18.95
CA ARG A 380 19.35 19.55 -19.96
C ARG A 380 20.69 19.91 -19.34
N GLY A 381 20.68 20.69 -18.26
CA GLY A 381 21.87 21.00 -17.48
C GLY A 381 22.53 19.74 -16.91
N LEU A 382 21.73 18.88 -16.27
CA LEU A 382 22.18 17.60 -15.72
C LEU A 382 22.76 16.67 -16.80
N ARG A 383 22.07 16.52 -17.95
CA ARG A 383 22.57 15.71 -19.08
C ARG A 383 23.86 16.28 -19.68
N THR A 384 23.99 17.61 -19.72
CA THR A 384 25.23 18.26 -20.21
C THR A 384 26.37 18.01 -19.24
N ALA A 385 26.15 18.20 -17.94
CA ALA A 385 27.13 17.91 -16.89
C ALA A 385 27.54 16.43 -16.87
N GLU A 386 26.58 15.51 -17.02
CA GLU A 386 26.84 14.08 -17.14
C GLU A 386 27.66 13.75 -18.40
N THR A 387 27.36 14.38 -19.54
CA THR A 387 28.13 14.22 -20.77
C THR A 387 29.57 14.75 -20.62
N GLU A 388 29.75 15.88 -19.95
CA GLU A 388 31.07 16.45 -19.64
C GLU A 388 31.86 15.53 -18.71
N LEU A 389 31.22 15.00 -17.67
CA LEU A 389 31.82 14.01 -16.77
C LEU A 389 32.26 12.77 -17.56
N TYR A 390 31.41 12.23 -18.44
CA TYR A 390 31.79 11.07 -19.25
C TYR A 390 32.91 11.38 -20.24
N ARG A 391 32.91 12.55 -20.88
CA ARG A 391 34.04 12.97 -21.73
C ARG A 391 35.33 13.11 -20.94
N TRP A 392 35.26 13.67 -19.73
CA TRP A 392 36.40 13.80 -18.84
C TRP A 392 36.94 12.43 -18.42
N ILE A 393 36.06 11.49 -18.02
CA ILE A 393 36.44 10.11 -17.70
C ILE A 393 37.10 9.43 -18.90
N ALA A 394 36.52 9.57 -20.10
CA ALA A 394 37.04 8.95 -21.32
C ALA A 394 38.42 9.49 -21.72
N ALA A 395 38.61 10.81 -21.67
CA ALA A 395 39.91 11.43 -21.94
C ALA A 395 40.98 10.90 -20.98
N ARG A 396 40.65 10.75 -19.69
CA ARG A 396 41.60 10.26 -18.68
C ARG A 396 41.84 8.75 -18.73
N GLY A 397 40.82 7.96 -19.06
CA GLY A 397 40.98 6.54 -19.35
C GLY A 397 41.96 6.33 -20.49
N HIS A 398 41.84 7.13 -21.56
CA HIS A 398 42.77 7.12 -22.68
C HIS A 398 44.20 7.54 -22.26
N ASP A 399 44.35 8.66 -21.54
CA ASP A 399 45.67 9.14 -21.07
C ASP A 399 46.42 8.11 -20.20
N LYS A 400 45.68 7.34 -19.41
CA LYS A 400 46.23 6.38 -18.42
C LYS A 400 46.27 4.94 -18.90
N GLY A 401 45.70 4.62 -20.07
CA GLY A 401 45.54 3.24 -20.53
C GLY A 401 44.64 2.39 -19.63
N VAL A 402 43.72 3.03 -18.89
CA VAL A 402 42.77 2.40 -17.98
C VAL A 402 41.40 2.35 -18.65
N GLY A 403 40.66 1.26 -18.46
CA GLY A 403 39.31 1.13 -19.02
C GLY A 403 38.39 2.21 -18.49
N PHE A 404 37.54 2.77 -19.36
CA PHE A 404 36.52 3.76 -18.98
C PHE A 404 35.63 3.28 -17.80
N GLY A 405 35.27 1.99 -17.82
CA GLY A 405 34.49 1.36 -16.74
C GLY A 405 35.23 1.35 -15.41
N ASP A 406 36.54 1.10 -15.42
CA ASP A 406 37.34 1.00 -14.19
C ASP A 406 37.44 2.35 -13.47
N ILE A 407 37.50 3.46 -14.20
CA ILE A 407 37.46 4.81 -13.62
C ILE A 407 36.06 5.15 -13.12
N LEU A 408 35.01 4.75 -13.85
CA LEU A 408 33.63 5.02 -13.45
C LEU A 408 33.25 4.27 -12.16
N ASP A 409 33.68 3.01 -12.02
CA ASP A 409 33.43 2.17 -10.85
C ASP A 409 34.20 2.63 -9.60
N ARG A 410 35.27 3.41 -9.79
CA ARG A 410 36.04 4.06 -8.72
C ARG A 410 35.35 5.29 -8.15
N LEU A 411 34.50 5.97 -8.94
CA LEU A 411 33.89 7.23 -8.53
C LEU A 411 32.73 7.03 -7.54
N PRO A 412 32.49 7.99 -6.62
CA PRO A 412 31.35 7.94 -5.71
C PRO A 412 30.00 7.75 -6.44
N GLU A 413 29.04 7.07 -5.81
CA GLU A 413 27.74 6.76 -6.46
C GLU A 413 26.90 8.00 -6.78
N SER A 414 26.96 9.06 -5.97
CA SER A 414 26.17 10.28 -6.19
C SER A 414 26.80 11.20 -7.23
N HIS A 415 26.00 11.65 -8.20
CA HIS A 415 26.41 12.56 -9.28
C HIS A 415 27.19 13.79 -8.78
N ASP A 416 26.72 14.45 -7.71
CA ASP A 416 27.39 15.65 -7.20
C ASP A 416 28.79 15.36 -6.66
N SER A 417 29.00 14.20 -6.02
CA SER A 417 30.33 13.80 -5.57
C SER A 417 31.25 13.49 -6.74
N ARG A 418 30.73 12.90 -7.84
CA ARG A 418 31.50 12.70 -9.08
C ARG A 418 31.94 14.04 -9.68
N MET A 419 31.02 15.01 -9.76
CA MET A 419 31.32 16.35 -10.27
C MET A 419 32.35 17.09 -9.40
N ARG A 420 32.30 16.93 -8.08
CA ARG A 420 33.29 17.51 -7.16
C ARG A 420 34.67 16.89 -7.30
N VAL A 421 34.77 15.57 -7.42
CA VAL A 421 36.03 14.88 -7.69
C VAL A 421 36.63 15.39 -9.00
N MET A 422 35.83 15.52 -10.06
CA MET A 422 36.25 16.09 -11.34
C MET A 422 36.77 17.53 -11.20
N GLN A 423 36.04 18.41 -10.50
CA GLN A 423 36.44 19.81 -10.30
C GLN A 423 37.71 19.96 -9.45
N LEU A 424 37.85 19.15 -8.40
CA LEU A 424 39.03 19.16 -7.53
C LEU A 424 40.26 18.65 -8.28
N TRP A 425 40.09 17.58 -9.05
CA TRP A 425 41.12 17.06 -9.93
C TRP A 425 41.60 18.12 -10.93
N ASN A 426 40.68 18.78 -11.65
CA ASN A 426 41.05 19.79 -12.64
C ASN A 426 41.84 20.94 -12.01
N ARG A 427 41.44 21.41 -10.83
CA ARG A 427 42.18 22.43 -10.08
C ARG A 427 43.60 22.00 -9.71
N LEU A 428 43.78 20.75 -9.28
CA LEU A 428 45.11 20.21 -8.95
C LEU A 428 45.98 20.05 -10.21
N ALA A 429 45.38 19.59 -11.31
CA ALA A 429 46.08 19.47 -12.59
C ALA A 429 46.54 20.84 -13.13
N ASP A 430 45.71 21.87 -12.99
CA ASP A 430 46.06 23.24 -13.39
C ASP A 430 47.16 23.83 -12.47
N ALA A 431 47.09 23.58 -11.16
CA ALA A 431 48.15 23.98 -10.23
C ALA A 431 49.49 23.28 -10.51
N SER A 432 49.45 21.99 -10.85
CA SER A 432 50.65 21.22 -11.22
C SER A 432 51.27 21.73 -12.53
N ARG A 433 50.43 22.04 -13.54
CA ARG A 433 50.89 22.66 -14.79
C ARG A 433 51.56 24.02 -14.55
N ALA A 434 50.91 24.89 -13.77
CA ALA A 434 51.48 26.19 -13.41
C ALA A 434 52.83 26.05 -12.68
N GLN A 435 52.96 25.06 -11.79
CA GLN A 435 54.24 24.76 -11.12
C GLN A 435 55.31 24.29 -12.11
N SER A 436 54.97 23.40 -13.04
CA SER A 436 55.93 22.94 -14.06
C SER A 436 56.38 24.05 -15.02
N GLU A 437 55.49 24.98 -15.37
CA GLU A 437 55.80 26.17 -16.17
C GLU A 437 56.74 27.10 -15.39
N THR A 438 56.47 27.37 -14.11
CA THR A 438 57.40 28.18 -13.29
C THR A 438 58.76 27.52 -13.05
N LEU A 439 58.84 26.18 -13.05
CA LEU A 439 60.10 25.45 -12.89
C LEU A 439 60.94 25.45 -14.18
N THR A 440 60.29 25.44 -15.33
CA THR A 440 60.95 25.51 -16.63
C THR A 440 61.45 26.92 -16.92
N ASP A 441 60.67 27.97 -16.61
CA ASP A 441 61.12 29.37 -16.70
C ASP A 441 62.33 29.66 -15.80
N ASN A 442 62.34 29.13 -14.56
CA ASN A 442 63.46 29.29 -13.64
C ASN A 442 64.71 28.47 -14.05
N MET A 443 64.56 27.40 -14.83
CA MET A 443 65.70 26.66 -15.41
C MET A 443 66.29 27.37 -16.62
N GLU A 444 65.48 27.99 -17.47
CA GLU A 444 65.97 28.76 -18.63
C GLU A 444 66.69 30.05 -18.20
N GLU A 445 66.20 30.75 -17.16
CA GLU A 445 66.90 31.93 -16.61
C GLU A 445 68.28 31.59 -16.02
N ARG A 446 68.47 30.36 -15.53
CA ARG A 446 69.75 29.90 -14.94
C ARG A 446 70.78 29.48 -15.99
N TRP A 447 70.36 29.22 -17.23
CA TRP A 447 71.23 28.77 -18.33
C TRP A 447 71.75 29.91 -19.21
N LEU A 448 71.27 31.15 -19.03
CA LEU A 448 71.74 32.34 -19.78
C LEU A 448 72.80 33.16 -19.02
N GLY A 449 73.52 32.54 -18.07
CA GLY A 449 74.70 33.13 -17.44
C GLY A 449 75.96 33.04 -18.31
N THR A 450 76.48 34.20 -18.73
CA THR A 450 77.66 34.43 -19.58
C THR A 450 78.96 33.69 -19.18
N PRO A 451 79.83 33.34 -20.16
CA PRO A 451 81.07 32.61 -19.93
C PRO A 451 82.24 33.50 -19.45
N SER A 452 82.92 33.09 -18.39
CA SER A 452 84.19 33.67 -17.93
C SER A 452 85.38 32.99 -18.60
N VAL A 453 86.19 33.77 -19.32
CA VAL A 453 87.40 33.36 -20.03
C VAL A 453 88.61 33.32 -19.08
N GLY A 454 89.43 32.27 -19.13
CA GLY A 454 90.81 32.29 -18.60
C GLY A 454 91.46 30.90 -18.43
N PRO A 455 92.69 30.63 -18.94
CA PRO A 455 93.13 29.28 -19.32
C PRO A 455 94.20 28.66 -18.41
N THR A 456 94.28 27.33 -18.33
CA THR A 456 95.48 26.52 -18.68
C THR A 456 95.25 25.01 -18.51
N ALA A 457 96.01 24.25 -19.30
CA ALA A 457 95.86 22.84 -19.62
C ALA A 457 96.26 21.86 -18.51
N ALA A 458 95.60 20.70 -18.48
CA ALA A 458 96.25 19.38 -18.53
C ALA A 458 95.19 18.29 -18.76
N ALA A 459 95.57 17.30 -19.58
CA ALA A 459 94.75 16.20 -20.08
C ALA A 459 94.31 15.19 -18.99
N VAL A 460 93.21 14.46 -19.25
CA VAL A 460 93.09 12.98 -19.18
C VAL A 460 91.62 12.55 -19.37
N GLY A 461 91.38 11.65 -20.33
CA GLY A 461 90.45 10.50 -20.22
C GLY A 461 88.96 10.69 -20.55
N PRO A 462 88.40 9.96 -21.54
CA PRO A 462 86.97 9.97 -21.84
C PRO A 462 86.26 8.93 -20.97
N HIS A 463 85.41 9.37 -20.05
CA HIS A 463 84.33 8.53 -19.53
C HIS A 463 82.98 9.08 -19.97
N GLN A 464 82.29 8.23 -20.73
CA GLN A 464 80.88 8.32 -21.09
C GLN A 464 80.06 8.73 -19.87
N LEU A 465 79.46 9.92 -19.91
CA LEU A 465 78.26 10.21 -19.14
C LEU A 465 77.09 9.96 -20.08
N GLU A 466 76.40 8.85 -19.83
CA GLU A 466 75.08 8.59 -20.38
C GLU A 466 74.19 9.79 -20.10
N SER A 467 73.65 10.34 -21.18
CA SER A 467 72.53 11.27 -21.17
C SER A 467 71.34 10.54 -20.56
N ALA A 468 71.18 10.64 -19.24
CA ALA A 468 69.95 10.30 -18.56
C ALA A 468 68.85 11.25 -19.05
N VAL A 469 68.13 10.80 -20.08
CA VAL A 469 66.90 11.40 -20.55
C VAL A 469 65.93 11.44 -19.37
N ALA A 470 65.77 12.62 -18.80
CA ALA A 470 64.73 12.89 -17.82
C ALA A 470 63.39 13.06 -18.55
N GLU A 471 62.72 11.94 -18.81
CA GLU A 471 61.27 11.86 -19.03
C GLU A 471 60.76 10.50 -18.51
N PRO A 472 59.61 10.42 -17.80
CA PRO A 472 59.10 11.37 -16.83
C PRO A 472 58.69 10.69 -15.50
N ALA A 473 59.13 11.25 -14.36
CA ALA A 473 58.57 10.95 -13.04
C ALA A 473 57.10 11.40 -12.88
N GLN A 474 56.53 12.04 -13.90
CA GLN A 474 55.13 12.45 -13.98
C GLN A 474 54.15 11.28 -14.18
N LYS A 475 54.62 10.10 -14.61
CA LYS A 475 53.73 8.98 -15.00
C LYS A 475 53.18 8.15 -13.83
N ALA A 476 53.77 8.25 -12.63
CA ALA A 476 53.36 7.47 -11.45
C ALA A 476 52.55 8.29 -10.41
N LEU A 477 52.64 9.61 -10.43
CA LEU A 477 51.96 10.47 -9.44
C LEU A 477 50.44 10.61 -9.66
N ASP A 478 49.93 10.27 -10.84
CA ASP A 478 48.56 10.64 -11.24
C ASP A 478 47.47 9.60 -10.93
N SER A 479 47.76 8.29 -10.79
CA SER A 479 46.71 7.34 -10.34
C SER A 479 46.47 7.45 -8.83
N GLU A 480 47.56 7.51 -8.06
CA GLU A 480 47.53 7.64 -6.60
C GLU A 480 46.80 8.91 -6.17
N LEU A 481 46.96 10.02 -6.89
CA LEU A 481 46.26 11.27 -6.59
C LEU A 481 44.74 11.13 -6.75
N LEU A 482 44.24 10.35 -7.72
CA LEU A 482 42.80 10.23 -7.98
C LEU A 482 42.17 9.39 -6.89
N ASP A 483 42.83 8.30 -6.55
CA ASP A 483 42.42 7.39 -5.49
C ASP A 483 42.47 8.12 -4.12
N LEU A 484 43.48 8.96 -3.87
CA LEU A 484 43.54 9.83 -2.69
C LEU A 484 42.40 10.87 -2.63
N LEU A 485 42.01 11.47 -3.76
CA LEU A 485 40.89 12.40 -3.82
C LEU A 485 39.54 11.73 -3.57
N ILE A 486 39.36 10.49 -4.07
CA ILE A 486 38.17 9.68 -3.83
C ILE A 486 38.09 9.30 -2.35
N VAL A 487 39.22 8.91 -1.74
CA VAL A 487 39.30 8.57 -0.32
C VAL A 487 39.08 9.79 0.58
N ASP A 488 39.68 10.94 0.27
CA ASP A 488 39.49 12.21 1.01
C ASP A 488 38.01 12.63 0.99
N GLU A 489 37.35 12.59 -0.17
CA GLU A 489 35.92 12.91 -0.31
C GLU A 489 35.03 11.96 0.51
N ALA A 490 35.33 10.66 0.53
CA ALA A 490 34.58 9.68 1.30
C ALA A 490 34.83 9.81 2.82
N LEU A 491 36.05 10.11 3.25
CA LEU A 491 36.39 10.39 4.65
C LEU A 491 35.73 11.68 5.14
N VAL A 492 35.65 12.71 4.29
CA VAL A 492 34.93 13.96 4.53
C VAL A 492 33.42 13.72 4.69
N GLN A 493 32.81 12.93 3.79
CA GLN A 493 31.36 12.74 3.73
C GLN A 493 30.83 11.86 4.87
N TYR A 494 31.57 10.80 5.23
CA TYR A 494 31.10 9.80 6.19
C TYR A 494 31.85 9.87 7.53
N GLY A 495 32.99 10.55 7.61
CA GLY A 495 33.88 10.55 8.76
C GLY A 495 34.71 9.25 8.85
N ILE A 496 35.85 9.29 9.54
CA ILE A 496 36.80 8.15 9.68
C ILE A 496 36.09 6.84 10.08
N TYR A 497 35.11 6.92 10.97
CA TYR A 497 34.45 5.73 11.54
C TYR A 497 33.27 5.18 10.71
N ARG A 498 32.79 5.91 9.68
CA ARG A 498 31.71 5.43 8.80
C ARG A 498 32.09 5.36 7.33
N ALA A 499 33.27 5.84 6.95
CA ALA A 499 33.83 5.56 5.63
C ALA A 499 34.11 4.05 5.51
N ASP A 500 33.20 3.35 4.82
CA ASP A 500 33.23 1.90 4.66
C ASP A 500 34.44 1.49 3.82
N SER A 501 35.48 0.94 4.46
CA SER A 501 36.64 0.38 3.77
C SER A 501 36.24 -0.67 2.74
N ALA A 502 35.15 -1.42 2.96
CA ALA A 502 34.68 -2.40 1.99
C ALA A 502 34.07 -1.74 0.74
N ALA A 503 33.50 -0.54 0.84
CA ALA A 503 33.08 0.24 -0.33
C ALA A 503 34.29 0.77 -1.12
N MET A 504 35.32 1.27 -0.44
CA MET A 504 36.57 1.74 -1.06
C MET A 504 37.36 0.61 -1.73
N HIS A 505 37.39 -0.58 -1.12
CA HIS A 505 38.00 -1.77 -1.74
C HIS A 505 37.22 -2.28 -2.95
N ARG A 506 35.88 -2.23 -2.92
CA ARG A 506 35.04 -2.59 -4.09
C ARG A 506 35.24 -1.61 -5.24
N ALA A 507 35.55 -0.36 -4.93
CA ALA A 507 35.98 0.66 -5.88
C ALA A 507 37.44 0.45 -6.36
N GLY A 508 38.13 -0.64 -5.99
CA GLY A 508 39.47 -0.95 -6.51
C GLY A 508 40.60 -0.09 -5.97
N ILE A 509 40.39 0.63 -4.86
CA ILE A 509 41.42 1.42 -4.18
C ILE A 509 42.32 0.51 -3.36
N GLU A 510 43.63 0.66 -3.49
CA GLU A 510 44.60 -0.21 -2.84
C GLU A 510 44.54 -0.03 -1.31
N PRO A 511 44.62 -1.12 -0.51
CA PRO A 511 44.57 -1.03 0.96
C PRO A 511 45.60 -0.07 1.55
N ARG A 512 46.76 0.07 0.89
CA ARG A 512 47.82 0.98 1.31
C ARG A 512 47.37 2.44 1.18
N GLU A 513 46.72 2.82 0.10
CA GLU A 513 46.26 4.19 -0.13
C GLU A 513 45.14 4.59 0.84
N ILE A 514 44.22 3.66 1.12
CA ILE A 514 43.18 3.84 2.16
C ILE A 514 43.84 4.03 3.53
N SER A 515 44.89 3.26 3.82
CA SER A 515 45.65 3.37 5.06
C SER A 515 46.42 4.68 5.15
N ASP A 516 47.08 5.11 4.07
CA ASP A 516 47.88 6.34 4.02
C ASP A 516 46.99 7.58 4.14
N ALA A 517 45.81 7.59 3.50
CA ALA A 517 44.82 8.64 3.66
C ALA A 517 44.21 8.67 5.07
N ARG A 518 43.97 7.51 5.69
CA ARG A 518 43.55 7.44 7.10
C ARG A 518 44.64 7.95 8.03
N ASN A 519 45.88 7.54 7.83
CA ASN A 519 47.03 8.00 8.61
C ASN A 519 47.21 9.52 8.48
N PHE A 520 47.07 10.06 7.26
CA PHE A 520 47.06 11.50 7.03
C PHE A 520 45.92 12.18 7.80
N TRP A 521 44.70 11.65 7.69
CA TRP A 521 43.55 12.21 8.38
C TRP A 521 43.72 12.17 9.90
N GLU A 522 44.22 11.06 10.45
CA GLU A 522 44.54 10.86 11.87
C GLU A 522 45.70 11.76 12.34
N SER A 523 46.62 12.12 11.44
CA SER A 523 47.71 13.07 11.72
C SER A 523 47.24 14.53 11.86
N LEU A 524 46.05 14.85 11.32
CA LEU A 524 45.46 16.17 11.50
C LEU A 524 45.02 16.35 12.96
N SER A 525 45.24 17.55 13.51
CA SER A 525 44.73 17.88 14.85
C SER A 525 43.21 17.75 14.88
N SER A 526 42.64 17.45 16.06
CA SER A 526 41.18 17.36 16.20
C SER A 526 40.46 18.63 15.75
N ASP A 527 41.10 19.80 15.89
CA ASP A 527 40.55 21.06 15.40
C ASP A 527 40.65 21.19 13.88
N ALA A 528 41.73 20.73 13.24
CA ALA A 528 41.84 20.68 11.78
C ALA A 528 40.84 19.71 11.15
N GLN A 529 40.62 18.53 11.76
CA GLN A 529 39.59 17.57 11.35
C GLN A 529 38.19 18.19 11.50
N ARG A 530 37.90 18.84 12.63
CA ARG A 530 36.62 19.52 12.87
C ARG A 530 36.41 20.70 11.94
N MET A 531 37.45 21.46 11.61
CA MET A 531 37.39 22.57 10.66
C MET A 531 37.05 22.05 9.27
N ARG A 532 37.77 21.05 8.75
CA ARG A 532 37.44 20.40 7.46
C ARG A 532 36.01 19.87 7.43
N TYR A 533 35.57 19.20 8.50
CA TYR A 533 34.19 18.71 8.61
C TYR A 533 33.16 19.84 8.65
N ARG A 534 33.43 20.94 9.37
CA ARG A 534 32.52 22.10 9.46
C ARG A 534 32.44 22.88 8.16
N GLU A 535 33.57 23.14 7.51
CA GLU A 535 33.63 23.76 6.17
C GLU A 535 32.81 22.94 5.19
N ARG A 536 32.89 21.61 5.28
CA ARG A 536 32.09 20.74 4.45
C ARG A 536 30.61 20.77 4.77
N LYS A 537 30.25 20.65 6.04
CA LYS A 537 28.85 20.73 6.47
C LYS A 537 28.24 22.06 6.05
N LYS A 538 29.01 23.15 6.11
CA LYS A 538 28.63 24.47 5.63
C LYS A 538 28.47 24.51 4.10
N ALA A 539 29.36 23.89 3.33
CA ALA A 539 29.22 23.79 1.87
C ALA A 539 27.97 22.99 1.46
N SER A 540 27.71 21.84 2.10
CA SER A 540 26.50 21.04 1.85
C SER A 540 25.23 21.77 2.28
N GLN A 541 25.25 22.47 3.41
CA GLN A 541 24.12 23.31 3.84
C GLN A 541 23.91 24.51 2.91
N ALA A 542 24.97 25.11 2.38
CA ALA A 542 24.86 26.19 1.41
C ALA A 542 24.27 25.70 0.07
N SER A 543 24.60 24.48 -0.38
CA SER A 543 23.95 23.87 -1.55
C SER A 543 22.46 23.60 -1.31
N LEU A 544 22.11 23.03 -0.15
CA LEU A 544 20.70 22.80 0.23
C LEU A 544 19.92 24.12 0.41
N GLN A 545 20.56 25.16 0.95
CA GLN A 545 19.94 26.48 1.09
C GLN A 545 19.84 27.22 -0.24
N ALA A 546 20.76 27.00 -1.19
CA ALA A 546 20.62 27.53 -2.55
C ALA A 546 19.45 26.86 -3.30
N GLU A 547 19.18 25.58 -3.03
CA GLU A 547 17.97 24.89 -3.49
C GLU A 547 16.70 25.41 -2.79
N GLU A 548 16.77 25.74 -1.50
CA GLU A 548 15.64 26.27 -0.72
C GLU A 548 15.33 27.75 -1.01
N VAL A 549 16.32 28.56 -1.40
CA VAL A 549 16.15 29.97 -1.80
C VAL A 549 15.69 30.11 -3.26
N THR A 550 15.86 29.08 -4.09
CA THR A 550 15.29 29.03 -5.45
C THR A 550 13.84 28.53 -5.48
N SER A 551 13.32 28.00 -4.37
CA SER A 551 11.87 28.00 -4.09
C SER A 551 11.46 29.33 -3.48
N ALA A 552 10.84 30.20 -4.29
CA ALA A 552 10.34 31.48 -3.83
C ALA A 552 9.35 31.31 -2.65
N PRO A 553 9.40 32.16 -1.61
CA PRO A 553 8.40 32.16 -0.56
C PRO A 553 7.15 32.87 -1.06
N GLU A 554 6.06 32.12 -1.22
CA GLU A 554 4.73 32.72 -1.31
C GLU A 554 4.34 33.34 0.04
N ASP A 555 3.82 34.57 -0.05
CA ASP A 555 3.25 35.37 1.02
C ASP A 555 2.34 34.54 1.94
N LYS A 556 2.68 34.51 3.23
CA LYS A 556 1.73 34.16 4.29
C LYS A 556 1.54 35.34 5.21
N ASN A 557 0.53 36.13 4.87
CA ASN A 557 -0.16 36.98 5.81
C ASN A 557 -1.08 36.10 6.69
N GLU A 558 -0.86 36.20 8.00
CA GLU A 558 -1.77 35.93 9.14
C GLU A 558 -2.87 34.85 9.03
N MET A 559 -2.73 33.80 9.86
CA MET A 559 -3.58 33.68 11.05
C MET A 559 -2.91 32.79 12.10
N GLN A 560 -2.59 33.41 13.24
CA GLN A 560 -2.14 32.76 14.45
C GLN A 560 -3.27 31.95 15.08
N SER A 561 -3.03 30.66 15.31
CA SER A 561 -3.79 29.83 16.25
C SER A 561 -2.80 29.21 17.22
N SER A 562 -2.91 29.61 18.47
CA SER A 562 -2.04 29.23 19.57
C SER A 562 -2.32 27.82 20.08
N GLN A 563 -1.35 26.90 19.93
CA GLN A 563 -1.23 25.73 20.80
C GLN A 563 0.08 25.80 21.59
N ARG A 564 -0.08 26.18 22.86
CA ARG A 564 0.92 25.97 23.92
C ARG A 564 1.01 24.47 24.20
N LEU A 565 2.15 23.85 23.91
CA LEU A 565 2.53 22.56 24.47
C LEU A 565 3.19 22.79 25.82
N THR A 566 2.47 22.48 26.90
CA THR A 566 3.04 22.34 28.25
C THR A 566 3.76 21.00 28.37
N ARG A 567 5.05 21.08 28.67
CA ARG A 567 5.94 20.02 29.12
C ARG A 567 6.00 20.08 30.65
N ALA A 568 5.53 19.06 31.37
CA ALA A 568 5.96 18.78 32.74
C ALA A 568 5.46 17.42 33.26
N LEU A 569 6.32 16.81 34.08
CA LEU A 569 6.08 15.84 35.17
C LEU A 569 6.19 14.34 34.86
N LEU A 570 7.43 13.89 34.97
CA LEU A 570 7.83 12.73 35.80
C LEU A 570 7.24 12.85 37.22
N GLU A 571 6.63 11.78 37.71
CA GLU A 571 6.63 11.25 39.09
C GLU A 571 5.60 10.09 39.10
N ASP A 572 6.05 8.84 39.18
CA ASP A 572 6.27 8.06 40.40
C ASP A 572 4.96 7.37 40.85
N SER A 573 4.90 6.04 40.70
CA SER A 573 3.88 5.21 41.33
C SER A 573 4.42 3.80 41.53
N SER A 574 4.91 3.59 42.74
CA SER A 574 5.18 2.32 43.41
C SER A 574 4.07 1.28 43.21
N VAL A 575 4.45 0.06 42.81
CA VAL A 575 3.62 -1.14 42.93
C VAL A 575 3.94 -1.78 44.28
N GLU A 576 3.01 -1.66 45.22
CA GLU A 576 3.03 -2.43 46.47
C GLU A 576 2.52 -3.85 46.24
N GLU A 577 3.29 -4.81 46.73
CA GLU A 577 2.93 -6.20 46.95
C GLU A 577 1.90 -6.31 48.07
N GLY A 578 0.84 -7.08 47.84
CA GLY A 578 -0.18 -7.39 48.84
C GLY A 578 -0.68 -8.83 48.71
N HIS A 579 -0.09 -9.72 49.51
CA HIS A 579 -0.57 -11.06 49.81
C HIS A 579 -2.04 -11.10 50.25
N SER A 580 -2.78 -12.18 49.95
CA SER A 580 -3.37 -13.07 50.98
C SER A 580 -4.38 -14.09 50.41
N LEU A 581 -4.01 -15.37 50.58
CA LEU A 581 -4.75 -16.52 51.14
C LEU A 581 -6.19 -16.88 50.73
N HIS A 582 -6.27 -18.10 50.19
CA HIS A 582 -7.10 -19.26 50.59
C HIS A 582 -8.63 -19.17 50.73
N THR A 583 -9.30 -20.09 50.03
CA THR A 583 -10.22 -21.19 50.49
C THR A 583 -11.26 -21.43 49.38
N GLY A 584 -11.74 -22.62 49.02
CA GLY A 584 -11.53 -23.98 49.46
C GLY A 584 -12.21 -24.93 48.44
N ARG A 585 -11.74 -26.18 48.40
CA ARG A 585 -12.35 -27.31 47.67
C ARG A 585 -13.61 -27.81 48.40
N PRO A 586 -14.49 -28.56 47.70
CA PRO A 586 -14.51 -30.00 47.97
C PRO A 586 -14.61 -30.89 46.72
N VAL A 587 -14.61 -32.19 46.98
CA VAL A 587 -14.09 -33.33 46.19
C VAL A 587 -15.24 -34.25 45.70
N ARG A 588 -14.90 -35.09 44.68
CA ARG A 588 -15.45 -36.41 44.25
C ARG A 588 -16.16 -36.36 42.88
N THR A 589 -15.99 -37.29 41.94
CA THR A 589 -15.71 -38.75 42.02
C THR A 589 -15.01 -39.32 40.77
N ARG A 590 -14.37 -40.48 40.97
CA ARG A 590 -13.69 -41.42 40.04
C ARG A 590 -14.44 -41.80 38.75
N GLY A 591 -13.67 -42.08 37.70
CA GLY A 591 -14.00 -42.92 36.54
C GLY A 591 -12.71 -43.36 35.81
N ALA A 592 -12.68 -44.56 35.26
CA ALA A 592 -11.49 -45.40 35.04
C ALA A 592 -10.70 -45.22 33.72
N ARG A 593 -9.37 -45.40 33.83
CA ARG A 593 -8.41 -46.12 32.95
C ARG A 593 -8.60 -46.11 31.41
N GLN A 594 -7.61 -45.53 30.73
CA GLN A 594 -6.95 -46.14 29.57
C GLN A 594 -5.50 -45.60 29.49
N GLN A 595 -4.51 -46.48 29.70
CA GLN A 595 -3.09 -46.19 29.47
C GLN A 595 -2.85 -46.14 27.96
N VAL A 596 -2.39 -45.00 27.46
CA VAL A 596 -1.78 -44.86 26.14
C VAL A 596 -0.35 -44.41 26.42
N ASP A 597 0.61 -45.16 25.90
CA ASP A 597 2.03 -44.85 26.02
C ASP A 597 2.31 -43.45 25.45
N GLU A 598 2.58 -42.49 26.34
CA GLU A 598 3.02 -41.15 25.96
C GLU A 598 4.45 -41.23 25.44
N GLU A 599 4.57 -41.25 24.13
CA GLU A 599 5.84 -41.10 23.43
C GLU A 599 6.48 -39.75 23.82
N ASN A 600 7.69 -39.79 24.39
CA ASN A 600 8.40 -38.61 24.89
C ASN A 600 8.40 -37.49 23.83
N PRO A 601 7.89 -36.27 24.13
CA PRO A 601 7.75 -35.18 23.16
C PRO A 601 9.06 -34.77 22.47
N HIS A 602 10.21 -35.03 23.11
CA HIS A 602 11.52 -34.82 22.50
C HIS A 602 11.83 -35.83 21.37
N ALA A 603 11.36 -37.08 21.49
CA ALA A 603 11.51 -38.09 20.45
C ALA A 603 10.63 -37.77 19.22
N ALA A 604 9.41 -37.25 19.44
CA ALA A 604 8.52 -36.80 18.36
C ALA A 604 9.08 -35.58 17.61
N ALA A 605 9.69 -34.63 18.32
CA ALA A 605 10.36 -33.47 17.71
C ALA A 605 11.59 -33.89 16.88
N ALA A 606 12.42 -34.79 17.42
CA ALA A 606 13.60 -35.31 16.70
C ALA A 606 13.25 -36.13 15.45
N ARG A 607 12.09 -36.82 15.46
CA ARG A 607 11.59 -37.56 14.30
C ARG A 607 11.09 -36.62 13.20
N ARG A 608 10.40 -35.52 13.56
CA ARG A 608 9.96 -34.47 12.63
C ARG A 608 11.13 -33.74 11.97
N GLU A 609 12.18 -33.45 12.73
CA GLU A 609 13.37 -32.77 12.19
C GLU A 609 14.17 -33.69 11.24
N ARG A 610 14.25 -35.00 11.51
CA ARG A 610 14.82 -35.97 10.57
C ARG A 610 14.05 -36.05 9.25
N MET A 611 12.71 -36.13 9.31
CA MET A 611 11.88 -36.12 8.09
C MET A 611 12.04 -34.83 7.28
N ARG A 612 12.21 -33.68 7.96
CA ARG A 612 12.47 -32.38 7.33
C ARG A 612 13.81 -32.37 6.58
N ARG A 613 14.89 -32.85 7.21
CA ARG A 613 16.23 -32.92 6.56
C ARG A 613 16.24 -33.90 5.39
N ASP A 614 15.57 -35.04 5.49
CA ASP A 614 15.48 -36.03 4.39
C ASP A 614 14.61 -35.55 3.22
N SER A 615 13.60 -34.72 3.48
CA SER A 615 12.77 -34.10 2.44
C SER A 615 13.53 -32.99 1.71
N LEU A 616 14.31 -32.19 2.44
CA LEU A 616 15.18 -31.16 1.86
C LEU A 616 16.29 -31.78 1.00
N ARG A 617 16.87 -32.90 1.45
CA ARG A 617 17.91 -33.64 0.73
C ARG A 617 17.37 -34.27 -0.56
N ARG A 618 16.13 -34.77 -0.55
CA ARG A 618 15.45 -35.25 -1.77
C ARG A 618 15.11 -34.13 -2.74
N TRP A 619 14.71 -32.97 -2.24
CA TRP A 619 14.38 -31.81 -3.09
C TRP A 619 15.60 -31.21 -3.80
N VAL A 620 16.76 -31.17 -3.15
CA VAL A 620 18.03 -30.71 -3.77
C VAL A 620 18.54 -31.68 -4.85
N LEU A 621 18.15 -32.95 -4.81
CA LEU A 621 18.66 -34.00 -5.71
C LEU A 621 17.78 -34.29 -6.93
N GLN A 622 16.56 -33.75 -7.00
CA GLN A 622 15.60 -34.03 -8.09
C GLN A 622 15.14 -32.74 -8.77
N GLY A 623 16.09 -31.90 -9.19
CA GLY A 623 15.80 -30.69 -9.94
C GLY A 623 15.13 -31.02 -11.27
N ASP A 624 13.80 -30.96 -11.30
CA ASP A 624 12.99 -30.99 -12.52
C ASP A 624 12.11 -29.74 -12.56
N ASP A 625 12.54 -28.78 -13.38
CA ASP A 625 11.73 -27.69 -13.93
C ASP A 625 11.03 -28.22 -15.18
N GLU A 626 9.75 -28.57 -15.10
CA GLU A 626 8.88 -28.60 -16.28
C GLU A 626 7.40 -28.48 -15.86
N SER A 627 6.71 -27.47 -16.40
CA SER A 627 5.27 -27.28 -16.21
C SER A 627 4.57 -27.61 -17.52
N PRO A 628 3.60 -28.55 -17.55
CA PRO A 628 2.73 -28.68 -18.70
C PRO A 628 1.61 -27.62 -18.65
N ASN A 629 1.18 -27.25 -19.85
CA ASN A 629 0.13 -26.30 -20.20
C ASN A 629 -1.19 -26.54 -19.42
N ASN A 630 -1.89 -25.47 -19.04
CA ASN A 630 -3.26 -25.57 -18.51
C ASN A 630 -4.21 -24.56 -19.15
N GLU A 631 -5.35 -25.11 -19.57
CA GLU A 631 -6.45 -24.59 -20.39
C GLU A 631 -7.45 -23.69 -19.63
N ASP A 632 -6.99 -22.74 -18.79
CA ASP A 632 -7.86 -21.93 -17.92
C ASP A 632 -8.22 -20.51 -18.47
N ASP A 633 -8.26 -20.36 -19.80
CA ASP A 633 -8.55 -19.08 -20.48
C ASP A 633 -10.05 -18.72 -20.59
N LEU A 634 -10.97 -19.53 -20.05
CA LEU A 634 -12.42 -19.32 -20.21
C LEU A 634 -13.16 -18.68 -19.02
N GLU A 635 -12.51 -18.41 -17.89
CA GLU A 635 -13.26 -18.01 -16.67
C GLU A 635 -13.49 -16.48 -16.50
N PHE A 636 -13.26 -15.66 -17.52
CA PHE A 636 -13.52 -14.20 -17.47
C PHE A 636 -14.21 -13.64 -18.73
N GLY A 637 -15.12 -14.43 -19.32
CA GLY A 637 -16.06 -13.96 -20.34
C GLY A 637 -17.49 -13.83 -19.79
N ASP A 638 -18.11 -12.69 -20.11
CA ASP A 638 -19.52 -12.27 -19.99
C ASP A 638 -20.10 -11.77 -18.65
#